data_AF-A0A7J0GB62-F1
#
_entry.id   AF-A0A7J0GB62-F1
#
_cell.length_a   1.000
_cell.length_b   1.000
_cell.length_c   1.000
_cell.angle_alpha   90.00
_cell.angle_beta   90.00
_cell.angle_gamma   90.00
#
_symmetry.space_group_name_H-M   'P 1'
#
loop_
_entity.id
_entity.type
_entity.pdbx_description
1 polymer ?
#
loop_
_entity_poly.entity_id
_entity_poly.type
_entity_poly.pdbx_seq_one_letter_code
_entity_poly.pdbx_strand_id
1 'polypeptide(L)'
;MAAPSERLSPPTLSESAPSSASGTVSSRPSSYLDSVRPHAEDRPLLRTLKLGSDSVKSAEAEQVPCASYAMPTSDSDKDGIFPAVVEGPERGNSEYSQAASQLGSTRVNVYNIIYPFNVMQQTGFALGAGLSSGGRVIDRAKDSRDGAINNLFTFFAGAFPENYEPPSGFYFEVNDDSPVVQDNINLFDYNVHERVNDFVAAALSQDGRVNALYSTPTIYTDAKYAEHLSWPLKTDDYFPYADRVNAYWTGYFTSRPALKGYVRTMSAYYLASRQLEFFKGRSEKGPTTDSLADALAIVQHHDAAEEIVADSLACMCPLLNISYCPATEIDLSAGKKLAVVVYNSLGWKREDVVRIPVINGNVTVQDSNGQEIESQLLPLANVSLLMRDFYATAYVGKPPSVTPRYWLAFTASVPPLGYSTYVISAAKRKGATLVTQTSYKSTGNPNDIIEVGPGNLKLIYSANEGKLTQYVNRRSSVNASIGQSYSYYSSYDGSQDLEYFQASGAYVFRPNGTFPITSEGQIHSTVLRGPVFDEVHQRINSWIYQITRVYKEKNHAEVEFTVGPIPIDDGIGKEIVTQVTTAMKSNKTFYTDASGRDFLERVRDYRADWNLVVDQPVAGNYYPINLGMYLKDDRKEFSIMVDRSVGGSSIVDGQLELMLHRRLLHDDSRGVAEALNETVCVLDKCAGLTIQGKYYLRIDPLGEGARWRRSFGQEIYSPFLLAFTEQDGDKWTNFKVPVFSAMDPSYGLPDNIAMITLEELEDGKVLFRLAHLYEVGEDKDLSVMASVELKKLFADKKINKITEMSLSANQEREEMIKKKLVWKVEGSKNGEFKSLRGGPVDPIKLVVELAPMEIRTFTIEFTSLSASVKKGLML
;
A
#
# COMPACT_ATOMS: atom_id res chain seq x y z
N MET A 1 -58.99 -35.59 37.34
CA MET A 1 -59.70 -34.48 36.68
C MET A 1 -58.82 -33.99 35.52
N ALA A 2 -59.23 -33.96 34.26
CA ALA A 2 -60.24 -34.73 33.55
C ALA A 2 -59.79 -34.84 32.07
N ALA A 3 -60.15 -35.94 31.40
CA ALA A 3 -60.10 -36.13 29.94
C ALA A 3 -61.57 -36.44 29.49
N PRO A 4 -61.91 -36.90 28.26
CA PRO A 4 -61.11 -37.15 27.04
C PRO A 4 -61.84 -36.73 25.71
N SER A 5 -61.37 -37.33 24.58
CA SER A 5 -62.11 -37.82 23.39
C SER A 5 -62.54 -36.82 22.27
N GLU A 6 -62.77 -37.22 21.00
CA GLU A 6 -62.85 -38.57 20.37
C GLU A 6 -62.49 -38.60 18.85
N ARG A 7 -62.48 -39.82 18.24
CA ARG A 7 -62.23 -40.11 16.79
C ARG A 7 -63.52 -40.48 16.03
N LEU A 8 -63.45 -40.61 14.69
CA LEU A 8 -64.12 -41.55 13.73
C LEU A 8 -64.17 -40.90 12.30
N SER A 9 -64.21 -41.56 11.13
CA SER A 9 -63.83 -42.91 10.64
C SER A 9 -63.70 -42.91 9.07
N PRO A 10 -63.16 -43.95 8.40
CA PRO A 10 -62.89 -43.99 6.94
C PRO A 10 -63.96 -44.77 6.11
N PRO A 11 -63.81 -44.97 4.78
CA PRO A 11 -63.19 -46.23 4.27
C PRO A 11 -62.44 -46.22 2.89
N THR A 12 -61.34 -46.99 2.79
CA THR A 12 -60.92 -48.05 1.79
C THR A 12 -61.34 -48.04 0.29
N LEU A 13 -60.69 -48.67 -0.72
CA LEU A 13 -59.41 -49.43 -0.94
C LEU A 13 -59.19 -49.73 -2.47
N SER A 14 -58.07 -50.40 -2.82
CA SER A 14 -57.74 -51.15 -4.09
C SER A 14 -56.94 -50.43 -5.20
N GLU A 15 -56.07 -51.08 -6.00
CA GLU A 15 -55.07 -52.14 -5.73
C GLU A 15 -54.02 -52.23 -6.88
N SER A 16 -52.86 -52.84 -6.58
CA SER A 16 -51.69 -53.28 -7.39
C SER A 16 -51.64 -53.26 -8.95
N ALA A 17 -50.42 -53.04 -9.47
CA ALA A 17 -49.99 -53.11 -10.89
C ALA A 17 -49.88 -54.52 -11.50
N PRO A 18 -49.52 -54.66 -12.81
CA PRO A 18 -48.12 -55.04 -13.12
C PRO A 18 -47.50 -54.47 -14.43
N SER A 19 -46.23 -54.84 -14.65
CA SER A 19 -45.30 -54.62 -15.80
C SER A 19 -45.83 -55.06 -17.20
N SER A 20 -45.22 -54.75 -18.37
CA SER A 20 -43.78 -54.76 -18.72
C SER A 20 -43.42 -54.21 -20.14
N ALA A 21 -42.12 -53.93 -20.34
CA ALA A 21 -41.30 -54.13 -21.56
C ALA A 21 -41.52 -53.39 -22.91
N SER A 22 -40.50 -52.57 -23.26
CA SER A 22 -39.78 -52.45 -24.56
C SER A 22 -40.51 -52.18 -25.90
N GLY A 23 -40.06 -51.13 -26.61
CA GLY A 23 -40.31 -50.92 -28.03
C GLY A 23 -39.59 -49.69 -28.61
N THR A 24 -38.46 -49.89 -29.29
CA THR A 24 -37.72 -48.85 -30.03
C THR A 24 -38.23 -48.71 -31.48
N VAL A 25 -38.09 -47.52 -32.08
CA VAL A 25 -37.41 -47.24 -33.38
C VAL A 25 -37.81 -45.87 -34.00
N SER A 26 -36.84 -45.30 -34.71
CA SER A 26 -36.73 -44.03 -35.49
C SER A 26 -37.99 -43.50 -36.23
N SER A 27 -38.10 -42.20 -36.57
CA SER A 27 -37.29 -41.56 -37.63
C SER A 27 -37.60 -40.04 -37.84
N ARG A 28 -36.63 -39.30 -38.43
CA ARG A 28 -36.79 -37.92 -38.98
C ARG A 28 -37.37 -37.96 -40.41
N PRO A 29 -38.04 -36.90 -40.92
CA PRO A 29 -37.41 -35.76 -41.63
C PRO A 29 -37.94 -34.37 -41.11
N SER A 30 -37.27 -33.21 -41.14
CA SER A 30 -36.45 -32.47 -42.14
C SER A 30 -37.20 -31.40 -42.97
N SER A 31 -37.11 -30.12 -42.58
CA SER A 31 -36.97 -28.88 -43.42
C SER A 31 -36.97 -27.64 -42.46
N TYR A 32 -36.05 -26.64 -42.43
CA TYR A 32 -35.42 -25.75 -43.44
C TYR A 32 -36.47 -24.89 -44.18
N LEU A 33 -36.48 -23.54 -44.27
CA LEU A 33 -35.61 -22.37 -43.92
C LEU A 33 -36.53 -21.13 -43.63
N ASP A 34 -36.15 -19.86 -43.34
CA ASP A 34 -34.86 -19.14 -43.25
C ASP A 34 -34.90 -17.87 -42.34
N SER A 35 -33.72 -17.27 -42.12
CA SER A 35 -33.33 -15.86 -41.85
C SER A 35 -34.32 -14.77 -41.36
N VAL A 36 -33.95 -14.07 -40.27
CA VAL A 36 -33.52 -12.63 -40.23
C VAL A 36 -32.54 -12.44 -39.04
N ARG A 37 -31.45 -11.67 -39.22
CA ARG A 37 -30.56 -11.18 -38.14
C ARG A 37 -30.92 -9.73 -37.76
N PRO A 38 -30.66 -9.30 -36.52
CA PRO A 38 -30.28 -7.92 -36.22
C PRO A 38 -28.74 -7.77 -36.21
N HIS A 39 -28.26 -6.59 -36.61
CA HIS A 39 -26.86 -6.20 -36.49
C HIS A 39 -26.50 -5.85 -35.04
N ALA A 40 -25.29 -6.19 -34.62
CA ALA A 40 -24.60 -5.51 -33.52
C ALA A 40 -23.56 -4.57 -34.14
N GLU A 41 -23.62 -3.28 -33.83
CA GLU A 41 -22.59 -2.31 -34.20
C GLU A 41 -21.60 -2.11 -33.05
N ASP A 42 -20.34 -1.88 -33.41
CA ASP A 42 -19.22 -1.76 -32.47
C ASP A 42 -19.32 -0.49 -31.61
N ARG A 43 -19.36 -0.65 -30.28
CA ARG A 43 -18.87 0.36 -29.32
C ARG A 43 -17.44 -0.03 -28.91
N PRO A 44 -16.51 0.93 -28.73
CA PRO A 44 -15.12 0.62 -28.43
C PRO A 44 -14.97 0.05 -27.01
N LEU A 45 -14.83 -1.28 -26.92
CA LEU A 45 -14.32 -1.95 -25.73
C LEU A 45 -12.94 -1.39 -25.38
N LEU A 46 -12.73 -1.03 -24.10
CA LEU A 46 -11.36 -0.90 -23.56
C LEU A 46 -10.65 -2.24 -23.79
N ARG A 47 -9.71 -2.26 -24.74
CA ARG A 47 -8.84 -3.42 -24.94
C ARG A 47 -7.75 -3.41 -23.89
N THR A 48 -7.92 -4.22 -22.85
CA THR A 48 -6.77 -4.72 -22.08
C THR A 48 -5.80 -5.35 -23.08
N LEU A 49 -4.55 -4.87 -23.10
CA LEU A 49 -3.52 -5.34 -24.03
C LEU A 49 -3.16 -6.80 -23.71
N LYS A 50 -3.81 -7.74 -24.38
CA LYS A 50 -3.25 -9.08 -24.56
C LYS A 50 -1.94 -8.94 -25.32
N LEU A 51 -0.83 -9.14 -24.63
CA LEU A 51 0.46 -9.40 -25.26
C LEU A 51 0.37 -10.73 -26.02
N GLY A 52 -0.02 -10.63 -27.29
CA GLY A 52 0.22 -11.68 -28.26
C GLY A 52 1.73 -11.81 -28.49
N SER A 53 2.24 -13.02 -28.41
CA SER A 53 3.60 -13.35 -28.80
C SER A 53 3.79 -13.11 -30.30
N ASP A 54 4.38 -11.97 -30.68
CA ASP A 54 5.25 -11.87 -31.86
C ASP A 54 5.96 -10.50 -31.96
N SER A 55 7.22 -10.53 -32.44
CA SER A 55 8.03 -9.37 -32.87
C SER A 55 8.70 -8.46 -31.81
N VAL A 56 9.31 -9.02 -30.75
CA VAL A 56 10.45 -8.34 -30.13
C VAL A 56 11.67 -8.45 -31.06
N LYS A 57 11.96 -7.40 -31.82
CA LYS A 57 13.28 -7.26 -32.46
C LYS A 57 14.30 -6.82 -31.43
N SER A 58 15.38 -7.59 -31.30
CA SER A 58 16.48 -7.33 -30.38
C SER A 58 17.17 -6.00 -30.67
N ALA A 59 17.02 -5.04 -29.77
CA ALA A 59 18.07 -4.05 -29.52
C ALA A 59 19.12 -4.71 -28.61
N GLU A 60 20.38 -4.67 -29.00
CA GLU A 60 21.49 -5.10 -28.14
C GLU A 60 21.72 -4.04 -27.05
N ALA A 61 21.12 -4.24 -25.88
CA ALA A 61 21.57 -3.58 -24.67
C ALA A 61 22.95 -4.16 -24.29
N GLU A 62 24.02 -3.50 -24.76
CA GLU A 62 25.36 -3.75 -24.24
C GLU A 62 25.38 -3.48 -22.72
N GLN A 63 26.07 -4.34 -21.97
CA GLN A 63 26.32 -4.12 -20.55
C GLN A 63 27.35 -3.01 -20.38
N VAL A 64 26.88 -1.76 -20.36
CA VAL A 64 27.69 -0.58 -20.04
C VAL A 64 28.15 -0.66 -18.57
N PRO A 65 29.46 -0.78 -18.27
CA PRO A 65 29.94 -0.86 -16.89
C PRO A 65 29.76 0.48 -16.16
N CYS A 66 29.44 0.45 -14.86
CA CYS A 66 29.26 1.65 -14.03
C CYS A 66 30.45 2.64 -14.08
N ALA A 67 31.65 2.19 -14.46
CA ALA A 67 32.86 3.01 -14.59
C ALA A 67 32.91 3.94 -15.83
N SER A 68 31.90 3.92 -16.72
CA SER A 68 31.97 4.57 -18.05
C SER A 68 31.21 5.90 -18.20
N TYR A 69 30.73 6.51 -17.12
CA TYR A 69 30.24 7.90 -17.12
C TYR A 69 31.38 8.94 -17.16
N ALA A 70 32.11 8.98 -18.27
CA ALA A 70 32.84 10.17 -18.69
C ALA A 70 31.91 10.99 -19.59
N MET A 71 31.61 12.24 -19.22
CA MET A 71 30.73 13.11 -20.03
C MET A 71 31.32 13.28 -21.44
N PRO A 72 30.57 12.98 -22.52
CA PRO A 72 30.96 13.37 -23.86
C PRO A 72 30.89 14.90 -23.96
N THR A 73 32.03 15.53 -24.27
CA THR A 73 32.04 16.91 -24.77
C THR A 73 31.42 16.97 -26.15
N SER A 74 30.72 18.06 -26.46
CA SER A 74 30.08 18.35 -27.75
C SER A 74 30.94 18.04 -28.97
N ASP A 75 30.41 17.28 -29.94
CA ASP A 75 30.02 17.81 -31.26
C ASP A 75 29.52 16.75 -32.28
N SER A 76 28.81 17.25 -33.29
CA SER A 76 28.55 16.68 -34.63
C SER A 76 27.45 15.62 -34.85
N ASP A 77 26.37 16.12 -35.47
CA ASP A 77 25.51 15.55 -36.52
C ASP A 77 25.77 14.12 -37.03
N LYS A 78 24.67 13.36 -37.13
CA LYS A 78 24.28 12.67 -38.38
C LYS A 78 22.84 12.16 -38.36
N ASP A 79 22.11 12.45 -39.46
CA ASP A 79 20.75 12.00 -39.69
C ASP A 79 20.62 10.47 -39.80
N GLY A 80 19.54 9.94 -39.21
CA GLY A 80 19.12 8.54 -39.33
C GLY A 80 17.59 8.44 -39.32
N ILE A 81 16.99 8.30 -40.50
CA ILE A 81 15.53 8.38 -40.71
C ILE A 81 14.82 7.18 -40.06
N PHE A 82 13.93 7.45 -39.10
CA PHE A 82 12.91 6.50 -38.65
C PHE A 82 11.60 6.71 -39.43
N PRO A 83 10.91 5.64 -39.85
CA PRO A 83 9.59 5.77 -40.48
C PRO A 83 8.51 6.09 -39.45
N ALA A 84 7.65 7.06 -39.76
CA ALA A 84 6.53 7.44 -38.91
C ALA A 84 5.54 6.28 -38.72
N VAL A 85 5.25 5.95 -37.46
CA VAL A 85 4.00 5.31 -37.07
C VAL A 85 2.99 6.44 -36.83
N VAL A 86 1.78 6.30 -37.38
CA VAL A 86 0.79 7.38 -37.41
C VAL A 86 0.25 7.65 -36.01
N GLU A 87 0.60 8.82 -35.47
CA GLU A 87 -0.05 9.40 -34.29
C GLU A 87 -1.51 9.72 -34.61
N GLY A 88 -2.44 9.07 -33.91
CA GLY A 88 -3.78 9.61 -33.72
C GLY A 88 -3.69 10.76 -32.69
N PRO A 89 -4.50 11.83 -32.81
CA PRO A 89 -4.36 13.00 -31.96
C PRO A 89 -5.01 12.79 -30.59
N GLU A 90 -4.42 11.94 -29.75
CA GLU A 90 -4.65 11.96 -28.31
C GLU A 90 -3.97 13.20 -27.74
N ARG A 91 -4.72 14.30 -27.68
CA ARG A 91 -4.31 15.53 -26.98
C ARG A 91 -4.21 15.22 -25.50
N GLY A 92 -2.99 14.91 -25.07
CA GLY A 92 -2.70 14.49 -23.70
C GLY A 92 -3.00 15.57 -22.66
N ASN A 93 -3.04 15.13 -21.40
CA ASN A 93 -3.32 15.93 -20.20
C ASN A 93 -2.38 17.13 -19.96
N SER A 94 -1.35 17.34 -20.79
CA SER A 94 -0.53 18.56 -20.77
C SER A 94 -1.35 19.82 -21.10
N GLU A 95 -2.36 19.74 -21.98
CA GLU A 95 -3.26 20.87 -22.25
C GLU A 95 -4.13 21.21 -21.01
N TYR A 96 -4.52 20.23 -20.19
CA TYR A 96 -5.32 20.47 -18.97
C TYR A 96 -4.51 21.10 -17.83
N SER A 97 -3.26 20.66 -17.62
CA SER A 97 -2.34 21.29 -16.66
C SER A 97 -2.02 22.73 -17.06
N GLN A 98 -1.75 22.97 -18.36
CA GLN A 98 -1.54 24.33 -18.87
C GLN A 98 -2.82 25.17 -18.84
N ALA A 99 -4.01 24.59 -19.07
CA ALA A 99 -5.28 25.31 -18.95
C ALA A 99 -5.56 25.75 -17.51
N ALA A 100 -5.31 24.90 -16.49
CA ALA A 100 -5.47 25.27 -15.09
C ALA A 100 -4.54 26.43 -14.66
N SER A 101 -3.32 26.44 -15.20
CA SER A 101 -2.36 27.55 -15.08
C SER A 101 -2.85 28.82 -15.76
N GLN A 102 -3.36 28.73 -17.00
CA GLN A 102 -3.87 29.86 -17.78
C GLN A 102 -5.18 30.46 -17.25
N LEU A 103 -6.01 29.67 -16.55
CA LEU A 103 -7.32 30.11 -16.03
C LEU A 103 -7.25 30.91 -14.72
N GLY A 104 -6.08 31.05 -14.10
CA GLY A 104 -5.91 31.79 -12.84
C GLY A 104 -6.65 31.19 -11.63
N SER A 105 -7.21 29.98 -11.76
CA SER A 105 -8.04 29.32 -10.75
C SER A 105 -7.58 27.88 -10.51
N THR A 106 -6.39 27.72 -9.96
CA THR A 106 -5.87 26.44 -9.40
C THR A 106 -6.50 26.05 -8.05
N ARG A 107 -7.59 26.73 -7.66
CA ARG A 107 -8.30 26.50 -6.39
C ARG A 107 -9.54 25.63 -6.65
N VAL A 108 -9.52 24.42 -6.09
CA VAL A 108 -10.66 23.51 -6.03
C VAL A 108 -11.28 23.60 -4.63
N ASN A 109 -12.58 23.91 -4.56
CA ASN A 109 -13.30 24.06 -3.28
C ASN A 109 -14.09 22.81 -2.86
N VAL A 110 -14.25 21.82 -3.75
CA VAL A 110 -14.91 20.54 -3.48
C VAL A 110 -14.07 19.40 -4.05
N TYR A 111 -13.79 18.39 -3.22
CA TYR A 111 -13.18 17.14 -3.65
C TYR A 111 -14.26 16.18 -4.14
N ASN A 112 -14.10 15.62 -5.34
CA ASN A 112 -15.11 14.76 -5.96
C ASN A 112 -14.71 13.29 -5.79
N ILE A 113 -15.41 12.57 -4.89
CA ILE A 113 -15.09 11.20 -4.45
C ILE A 113 -16.36 10.35 -4.69
N ILE A 114 -16.71 10.16 -5.97
CA ILE A 114 -18.03 9.61 -6.38
C ILE A 114 -18.03 8.10 -6.69
N TYR A 115 -16.86 7.54 -7.00
CA TYR A 115 -16.68 6.14 -7.38
C TYR A 115 -15.74 5.29 -6.49
N PRO A 116 -14.78 5.83 -5.70
CA PRO A 116 -13.90 4.95 -4.94
C PRO A 116 -14.70 4.21 -3.87
N PHE A 117 -14.47 2.91 -3.79
CA PHE A 117 -15.33 1.92 -3.12
C PHE A 117 -15.46 2.09 -1.60
N ASN A 118 -14.72 3.03 -1.02
CA ASN A 118 -15.02 3.62 0.27
C ASN A 118 -14.12 4.84 0.55
N VAL A 119 -14.33 5.49 1.69
CA VAL A 119 -13.54 6.67 2.09
C VAL A 119 -13.00 6.52 3.52
N MET A 120 -11.75 6.93 3.72
CA MET A 120 -11.03 6.87 5.00
C MET A 120 -11.26 8.16 5.78
N GLN A 121 -10.99 8.13 7.10
CA GLN A 121 -11.06 9.30 7.98
C GLN A 121 -10.32 10.54 7.46
N GLN A 122 -9.22 10.34 6.73
CA GLN A 122 -8.39 11.42 6.15
C GLN A 122 -8.92 11.99 4.83
N THR A 123 -9.90 11.34 4.20
CA THR A 123 -10.47 11.72 2.90
C THR A 123 -11.98 11.95 2.94
N GLY A 124 -12.58 11.92 4.13
CA GLY A 124 -13.99 11.62 4.42
C GLY A 124 -15.06 12.16 3.47
N PHE A 125 -15.94 11.25 3.05
CA PHE A 125 -17.21 11.34 2.31
C PHE A 125 -17.80 9.90 2.35
N ALA A 126 -19.04 9.63 1.90
CA ALA A 126 -19.52 8.24 1.78
C ALA A 126 -20.80 8.10 0.93
N LEU A 127 -21.26 6.86 0.76
CA LEU A 127 -22.59 6.51 0.24
C LEU A 127 -23.61 6.29 1.38
N GLY A 128 -24.90 6.54 1.11
CA GLY A 128 -25.84 7.10 2.09
C GLY A 128 -26.58 6.13 3.03
N ALA A 129 -26.17 4.87 3.14
CA ALA A 129 -26.90 3.87 3.92
C ALA A 129 -26.85 4.16 5.44
N GLY A 130 -27.96 4.66 5.99
CA GLY A 130 -28.17 4.81 7.45
C GLY A 130 -27.97 6.20 8.04
N LEU A 131 -27.54 7.20 7.26
CA LEU A 131 -27.36 8.57 7.75
C LEU A 131 -28.70 9.33 7.80
N SER A 132 -29.02 9.93 8.95
CA SER A 132 -30.13 10.87 9.08
C SER A 132 -29.93 12.12 8.20
N SER A 133 -31.00 12.88 7.94
CA SER A 133 -30.99 14.07 7.08
C SER A 133 -30.69 13.82 5.59
N GLY A 134 -30.89 12.58 5.12
CA GLY A 134 -30.77 12.20 3.71
C GLY A 134 -29.33 12.24 3.23
N GLY A 135 -28.47 11.44 3.86
CA GLY A 135 -27.07 11.26 3.45
C GLY A 135 -26.12 12.42 3.79
N ARG A 136 -26.58 13.48 4.47
CA ARG A 136 -25.82 14.74 4.64
C ARG A 136 -25.41 14.98 6.08
N VAL A 137 -24.10 15.10 6.31
CA VAL A 137 -23.49 15.24 7.64
C VAL A 137 -22.35 16.26 7.62
N ILE A 138 -21.97 16.75 8.79
CA ILE A 138 -20.64 17.31 9.00
C ILE A 138 -19.76 16.17 9.47
N ASP A 139 -18.78 15.83 8.67
CA ASP A 139 -17.79 14.80 9.00
C ASP A 139 -16.56 15.45 9.66
N ARG A 140 -15.94 14.69 10.56
CA ARG A 140 -14.85 15.12 11.42
C ARG A 140 -13.98 13.91 11.78
N ALA A 141 -12.70 14.00 11.44
CA ALA A 141 -11.69 13.10 11.99
C ALA A 141 -11.76 13.10 13.52
N LYS A 142 -11.92 11.92 14.11
CA LYS A 142 -11.93 11.72 15.57
C LYS A 142 -10.49 11.79 16.09
N ASP A 143 -10.26 12.62 17.09
CA ASP A 143 -8.99 12.65 17.81
C ASP A 143 -8.99 11.60 18.93
N SER A 144 -7.84 10.99 19.21
CA SER A 144 -7.76 9.84 20.10
C SER A 144 -7.69 10.24 21.58
N ARG A 145 -8.83 10.10 22.26
CA ARG A 145 -8.97 10.21 23.74
C ARG A 145 -8.82 11.65 24.29
N ASP A 146 -9.71 11.96 25.22
CA ASP A 146 -10.01 13.30 25.76
C ASP A 146 -10.56 14.32 24.75
N GLY A 147 -11.54 15.11 25.22
CA GLY A 147 -12.35 16.04 24.41
C GLY A 147 -11.64 17.31 23.95
N ALA A 148 -10.35 17.23 23.59
CA ALA A 148 -9.58 18.31 22.98
C ALA A 148 -9.99 18.46 21.50
N ILE A 149 -11.14 19.08 21.27
CA ILE A 149 -11.86 19.05 19.99
C ILE A 149 -11.12 19.82 18.89
N ASN A 150 -10.71 19.10 17.85
CA ASN A 150 -10.02 19.64 16.69
C ASN A 150 -11.01 20.12 15.59
N ASN A 151 -11.76 21.20 15.88
CA ASN A 151 -12.68 21.84 14.92
C ASN A 151 -11.99 22.44 13.67
N LEU A 152 -10.66 22.31 13.52
CA LEU A 152 -9.93 22.76 12.33
C LEU A 152 -10.23 21.90 11.09
N PHE A 153 -10.46 20.60 11.26
CA PHE A 153 -10.70 19.66 10.14
C PHE A 153 -12.12 19.10 10.21
N THR A 154 -13.05 19.90 9.67
CA THR A 154 -14.47 19.57 9.51
C THR A 154 -14.90 19.99 8.12
N PHE A 155 -15.67 19.14 7.44
CA PHE A 155 -16.18 19.38 6.10
C PHE A 155 -17.61 18.86 5.98
N PHE A 156 -18.34 19.37 4.98
CA PHE A 156 -19.69 18.91 4.67
C PHE A 156 -19.58 17.68 3.77
N ALA A 157 -20.05 16.54 4.28
CA ALA A 157 -20.11 15.29 3.54
C ALA A 157 -21.54 15.06 3.06
N GLY A 158 -21.71 14.87 1.74
CA GLY A 158 -22.98 14.56 1.11
C GLY A 158 -22.90 13.22 0.40
N ALA A 159 -23.65 12.24 0.90
CA ALA A 159 -23.84 10.96 0.25
C ALA A 159 -24.97 11.01 -0.77
N PHE A 160 -24.79 10.38 -1.93
CA PHE A 160 -25.88 10.19 -2.88
C PHE A 160 -26.94 9.21 -2.33
N PRO A 161 -28.23 9.38 -2.67
CA PRO A 161 -29.30 8.49 -2.20
C PRO A 161 -29.16 7.04 -2.69
N GLU A 162 -28.71 6.85 -3.93
CA GLU A 162 -28.55 5.53 -4.57
C GLU A 162 -27.18 5.44 -5.27
N ASN A 163 -27.05 6.07 -6.43
CA ASN A 163 -25.81 6.10 -7.22
C ASN A 163 -25.44 7.55 -7.61
N TYR A 164 -24.28 7.76 -8.24
CA TYR A 164 -23.84 9.08 -8.77
C TYR A 164 -24.52 9.47 -10.11
N GLU A 165 -25.35 8.58 -10.63
CA GLU A 165 -26.05 8.67 -11.92
C GLU A 165 -27.27 9.63 -11.89
N PRO A 166 -27.74 10.11 -13.06
CA PRO A 166 -29.01 10.82 -13.14
C PRO A 166 -30.20 9.90 -12.77
N PRO A 167 -31.35 10.47 -12.35
CA PRO A 167 -32.58 9.70 -12.17
C PRO A 167 -32.96 8.92 -13.45
N SER A 168 -33.63 7.78 -13.28
CA SER A 168 -34.07 6.94 -14.41
C SER A 168 -34.86 7.74 -15.46
N GLY A 169 -34.51 7.53 -16.73
CA GLY A 169 -35.06 8.28 -17.87
C GLY A 169 -34.45 9.68 -18.08
N PHE A 170 -33.37 10.05 -17.40
CA PHE A 170 -32.63 11.30 -17.61
C PHE A 170 -31.17 11.08 -18.07
N TYR A 171 -30.89 9.95 -18.72
CA TYR A 171 -29.60 9.68 -19.37
C TYR A 171 -29.59 10.28 -20.78
N PHE A 172 -28.94 11.44 -20.94
CA PHE A 172 -28.84 12.10 -22.24
C PHE A 172 -27.49 11.83 -22.94
N GLU A 173 -27.02 10.59 -22.83
CA GLU A 173 -25.84 10.09 -23.54
C GLU A 173 -26.19 9.75 -25.00
N VAL A 174 -25.21 9.79 -25.90
CA VAL A 174 -25.47 9.57 -27.33
C VAL A 174 -25.87 8.11 -27.56
N ASN A 175 -27.02 7.90 -28.21
CA ASN A 175 -27.66 6.59 -28.42
C ASN A 175 -28.05 5.87 -27.12
N ASP A 176 -28.50 6.62 -26.10
CA ASP A 176 -29.34 6.08 -25.02
C ASP A 176 -30.84 6.12 -25.42
N ASP A 177 -31.63 5.19 -24.89
CA ASP A 177 -33.07 5.09 -25.18
C ASP A 177 -33.93 6.05 -24.31
N SER A 178 -33.32 6.85 -23.43
CA SER A 178 -34.04 7.81 -22.58
C SER A 178 -34.85 8.83 -23.39
N PRO A 179 -36.11 9.11 -23.00
CA PRO A 179 -36.97 10.02 -23.76
C PRO A 179 -36.43 11.45 -23.76
N VAL A 180 -36.07 11.94 -24.95
CA VAL A 180 -35.69 13.35 -25.18
C VAL A 180 -36.89 14.28 -24.99
N VAL A 181 -36.63 15.55 -24.71
CA VAL A 181 -37.67 16.58 -24.70
C VAL A 181 -37.95 17.02 -26.14
N GLN A 182 -39.16 16.78 -26.62
CA GLN A 182 -39.67 17.31 -27.88
C GLN A 182 -40.60 18.49 -27.61
N ASP A 183 -40.10 19.71 -27.84
CA ASP A 183 -40.80 20.98 -27.66
C ASP A 183 -41.30 21.62 -28.96
N ASN A 184 -40.92 21.07 -30.12
CA ASN A 184 -41.37 21.57 -31.41
C ASN A 184 -42.79 21.05 -31.73
N ILE A 185 -43.78 21.91 -31.50
CA ILE A 185 -45.21 21.69 -31.78
C ILE A 185 -45.55 21.28 -33.23
N ASN A 186 -44.60 21.38 -34.18
CA ASN A 186 -44.78 20.99 -35.59
C ASN A 186 -44.28 19.57 -35.90
N LEU A 187 -43.69 18.87 -34.92
CA LEU A 187 -43.22 17.50 -35.03
C LEU A 187 -44.16 16.57 -34.23
N PHE A 188 -44.14 15.28 -34.56
CA PHE A 188 -44.85 14.27 -33.77
C PHE A 188 -44.21 14.12 -32.39
N ASP A 189 -44.96 13.50 -31.48
CA ASP A 189 -44.48 13.08 -30.15
C ASP A 189 -44.04 14.24 -29.22
N TYR A 190 -44.71 15.39 -29.32
CA TYR A 190 -44.57 16.50 -28.37
C TYR A 190 -44.89 16.04 -26.93
N ASN A 191 -43.89 16.12 -26.04
CA ASN A 191 -43.93 15.48 -24.72
C ASN A 191 -43.53 16.39 -23.55
N VAL A 192 -43.40 17.71 -23.76
CA VAL A 192 -42.90 18.67 -22.73
C VAL A 192 -43.62 18.52 -21.38
N HIS A 193 -44.95 18.37 -21.36
CA HIS A 193 -45.70 18.23 -20.11
C HIS A 193 -45.39 16.93 -19.36
N GLU A 194 -45.16 15.83 -20.07
CA GLU A 194 -44.75 14.55 -19.51
C GLU A 194 -43.36 14.66 -18.90
N ARG A 195 -42.38 15.13 -19.69
CA ARG A 195 -40.97 15.24 -19.24
C ARG A 195 -40.77 16.23 -18.09
N VAL A 196 -41.56 17.30 -18.03
CA VAL A 196 -41.58 18.21 -16.86
C VAL A 196 -42.17 17.52 -15.63
N ASN A 197 -43.26 16.75 -15.78
CA ASN A 197 -43.84 16.00 -14.66
C ASN A 197 -42.89 14.91 -14.14
N ASP A 198 -42.20 14.19 -15.04
CA ASP A 198 -41.17 13.21 -14.68
C ASP A 198 -40.06 13.85 -13.86
N PHE A 199 -39.56 15.01 -14.30
CA PHE A 199 -38.50 15.74 -13.60
C PHE A 199 -38.97 16.24 -12.23
N VAL A 200 -40.18 16.79 -12.14
CA VAL A 200 -40.77 17.23 -10.87
C VAL A 200 -40.96 16.04 -9.93
N ALA A 201 -41.43 14.89 -10.41
CA ALA A 201 -41.59 13.68 -9.60
C ALA A 201 -40.23 13.18 -9.05
N ALA A 202 -39.20 13.13 -9.88
CA ALA A 202 -37.84 12.75 -9.49
C ALA A 202 -37.19 13.75 -8.52
N ALA A 203 -37.43 15.06 -8.67
CA ALA A 203 -36.92 16.06 -7.74
C ALA A 203 -37.65 16.04 -6.39
N LEU A 204 -38.99 15.85 -6.41
CA LEU A 204 -39.80 15.77 -5.20
C LEU A 204 -39.50 14.51 -4.37
N SER A 205 -39.14 13.38 -4.99
CA SER A 205 -38.73 12.18 -4.23
C SER A 205 -37.40 12.36 -3.50
N GLN A 206 -36.52 13.27 -3.95
CA GLN A 206 -35.19 13.49 -3.36
C GLN A 206 -35.14 14.62 -2.30
N ASP A 207 -35.78 15.77 -2.52
CA ASP A 207 -35.73 16.93 -1.60
C ASP A 207 -37.12 17.53 -1.26
N GLY A 208 -38.21 17.01 -1.85
CA GLY A 208 -39.58 17.47 -1.59
C GLY A 208 -39.89 18.90 -2.08
N ARG A 209 -38.98 19.51 -2.83
CA ARG A 209 -39.06 20.87 -3.41
C ARG A 209 -38.51 20.84 -4.84
N VAL A 210 -38.95 21.76 -5.69
CA VAL A 210 -38.42 21.86 -7.07
C VAL A 210 -38.02 23.30 -7.42
N ASN A 211 -36.77 23.45 -7.84
CA ASN A 211 -36.24 24.59 -8.59
C ASN A 211 -35.01 24.08 -9.34
N ALA A 212 -34.94 24.27 -10.66
CA ALA A 212 -33.87 23.74 -11.50
C ALA A 212 -32.89 24.84 -11.93
N LEU A 213 -31.59 24.55 -11.83
CA LEU A 213 -30.51 25.41 -12.34
C LEU A 213 -29.30 24.55 -12.72
N TYR A 214 -28.51 25.00 -13.69
CA TYR A 214 -27.15 24.50 -13.86
C TYR A 214 -26.34 24.84 -12.61
N SER A 215 -25.70 23.83 -12.03
CA SER A 215 -25.05 23.92 -10.73
C SER A 215 -23.71 23.19 -10.74
N THR A 216 -22.95 23.34 -9.66
CA THR A 216 -21.76 22.56 -9.35
C THR A 216 -21.83 22.10 -7.89
N PRO A 217 -21.05 21.08 -7.48
CA PRO A 217 -20.96 20.69 -6.07
C PRO A 217 -20.62 21.86 -5.12
N THR A 218 -19.84 22.84 -5.59
CA THR A 218 -19.53 24.06 -4.82
C THR A 218 -20.79 24.91 -4.60
N ILE A 219 -21.53 25.21 -5.66
CA ILE A 219 -22.77 26.01 -5.59
C ILE A 219 -23.82 25.31 -4.71
N TYR A 220 -23.92 23.98 -4.81
CA TYR A 220 -24.78 23.18 -3.94
C TYR A 220 -24.36 23.26 -2.46
N THR A 221 -23.06 23.15 -2.17
CA THR A 221 -22.53 23.24 -0.80
C THR A 221 -22.75 24.63 -0.20
N ASP A 222 -22.52 25.70 -0.98
CA ASP A 222 -22.78 27.08 -0.57
C ASP A 222 -24.28 27.32 -0.30
N ALA A 223 -25.16 26.76 -1.13
CA ALA A 223 -26.61 26.80 -0.91
C ALA A 223 -27.02 26.08 0.38
N LYS A 224 -26.45 24.89 0.66
CA LYS A 224 -26.70 24.15 1.91
C LYS A 224 -26.12 24.84 3.15
N TYR A 225 -25.03 25.60 3.00
CA TYR A 225 -24.52 26.46 4.06
C TYR A 225 -25.47 27.63 4.38
N ALA A 226 -26.05 28.22 3.34
CA ALA A 226 -27.02 29.32 3.45
C ALA A 226 -28.39 28.90 4.03
N GLU A 227 -28.76 27.61 4.02
CA GLU A 227 -29.97 27.11 4.70
C GLU A 227 -29.89 27.30 6.24
N HIS A 228 -28.70 27.57 6.81
CA HIS A 228 -28.47 27.85 8.24
C HIS A 228 -28.96 26.77 9.22
N LEU A 229 -29.19 25.55 8.73
CA LEU A 229 -29.59 24.37 9.49
C LEU A 229 -28.46 23.87 10.40
N SER A 230 -28.83 23.05 11.38
CA SER A 230 -27.90 22.18 12.10
C SER A 230 -27.82 20.83 11.40
N TRP A 231 -26.63 20.24 11.38
CA TRP A 231 -26.34 19.00 10.66
C TRP A 231 -25.83 17.91 11.63
N PRO A 232 -26.14 16.62 11.39
CA PRO A 232 -25.59 15.52 12.18
C PRO A 232 -24.06 15.47 12.08
N LEU A 233 -23.41 14.91 13.10
CA LEU A 233 -21.96 14.70 13.15
C LEU A 233 -21.62 13.25 12.77
N LYS A 234 -20.70 13.07 11.82
CA LYS A 234 -19.98 11.80 11.59
C LYS A 234 -18.59 11.89 12.23
N THR A 235 -18.10 10.75 12.72
CA THR A 235 -16.71 10.55 13.16
C THR A 235 -16.16 9.21 12.68
N ASP A 236 -14.86 8.95 12.92
CA ASP A 236 -14.14 7.74 12.49
C ASP A 236 -14.02 7.64 10.96
N ASP A 237 -14.37 6.52 10.34
CA ASP A 237 -14.40 6.33 8.88
C ASP A 237 -15.66 5.56 8.45
N TYR A 238 -15.72 5.15 7.18
CA TYR A 238 -16.86 4.44 6.60
C TYR A 238 -16.56 2.96 6.28
N PHE A 239 -15.48 2.39 6.82
CA PHE A 239 -15.06 1.02 6.52
C PHE A 239 -15.74 -0.07 7.36
N PRO A 240 -15.91 -1.29 6.82
CA PRO A 240 -15.86 -1.68 5.39
C PRO A 240 -17.19 -1.45 4.64
N TYR A 241 -17.11 -1.27 3.32
CA TYR A 241 -18.26 -1.12 2.42
C TYR A 241 -18.90 -2.46 2.05
N ALA A 242 -20.22 -2.45 1.90
CA ALA A 242 -20.98 -3.47 1.20
C ALA A 242 -22.14 -2.79 0.46
N ASP A 243 -22.31 -3.07 -0.83
CA ASP A 243 -23.44 -2.57 -1.63
C ASP A 243 -24.71 -3.41 -1.45
N ARG A 244 -24.56 -4.67 -1.03
CA ARG A 244 -25.65 -5.61 -0.71
C ARG A 244 -25.20 -6.70 0.26
N VAL A 245 -26.16 -7.49 0.74
CA VAL A 245 -25.91 -8.70 1.56
C VAL A 245 -24.90 -9.61 0.84
N ASN A 246 -23.98 -10.20 1.60
CA ASN A 246 -22.88 -11.06 1.11
C ASN A 246 -21.82 -10.40 0.19
N ALA A 247 -21.92 -9.09 -0.10
CA ALA A 247 -20.97 -8.39 -0.98
C ALA A 247 -20.14 -7.36 -0.22
N TYR A 248 -19.26 -7.80 0.68
CA TYR A 248 -18.32 -6.91 1.34
C TYR A 248 -17.10 -6.66 0.45
N TRP A 249 -16.83 -5.39 0.15
CA TRP A 249 -15.73 -4.95 -0.70
C TRP A 249 -14.44 -4.86 0.11
N THR A 250 -14.02 -5.99 0.68
CA THR A 250 -12.81 -6.10 1.51
C THR A 250 -11.72 -6.96 0.87
N GLY A 251 -11.99 -7.52 -0.32
CA GLY A 251 -11.02 -8.27 -1.12
C GLY A 251 -9.97 -7.37 -1.77
N TYR A 252 -10.36 -6.17 -2.25
CA TYR A 252 -9.42 -5.24 -2.91
C TYR A 252 -8.33 -4.69 -1.98
N PHE A 253 -8.48 -4.86 -0.66
CA PHE A 253 -7.42 -4.53 0.31
C PHE A 253 -6.16 -5.37 0.06
N THR A 254 -6.30 -6.60 -0.46
CA THR A 254 -5.17 -7.49 -0.79
C THR A 254 -5.04 -7.79 -2.29
N SER A 255 -6.07 -7.62 -3.12
CA SER A 255 -6.00 -7.88 -4.57
C SER A 255 -4.82 -7.16 -5.27
N ARG A 256 -4.11 -7.87 -6.16
CA ARG A 256 -2.87 -7.43 -6.82
C ARG A 256 -1.76 -7.05 -5.80
N PRO A 257 -1.39 -7.93 -4.86
CA PRO A 257 -0.48 -7.60 -3.76
C PRO A 257 0.97 -7.38 -4.20
N ALA A 258 1.35 -7.83 -5.40
CA ALA A 258 2.63 -7.45 -6.01
C ALA A 258 2.65 -5.95 -6.36
N LEU A 259 1.63 -5.47 -7.07
CA LEU A 259 1.47 -4.06 -7.42
C LEU A 259 1.42 -3.17 -6.17
N LYS A 260 0.63 -3.55 -5.14
CA LYS A 260 0.58 -2.78 -3.87
C LYS A 260 1.96 -2.64 -3.20
N GLY A 261 2.81 -3.66 -3.27
CA GLY A 261 4.20 -3.58 -2.79
C GLY A 261 5.10 -2.74 -3.69
N TYR A 262 4.90 -2.78 -5.00
CA TYR A 262 5.63 -1.96 -5.96
C TYR A 262 5.33 -0.47 -5.78
N VAL A 263 4.04 -0.09 -5.68
CA VAL A 263 3.60 1.29 -5.41
C VAL A 263 4.23 1.84 -4.12
N ARG A 264 4.23 1.05 -3.03
CA ARG A 264 4.88 1.44 -1.77
C ARG A 264 6.39 1.67 -1.95
N THR A 265 7.06 0.79 -2.70
CA THR A 265 8.51 0.88 -2.97
C THR A 265 8.86 2.10 -3.83
N MET A 266 8.09 2.35 -4.89
CA MET A 266 8.32 3.49 -5.78
C MET A 266 7.94 4.83 -5.13
N SER A 267 6.94 4.86 -4.25
CA SER A 267 6.62 6.06 -3.46
C SER A 267 7.77 6.46 -2.52
N ALA A 268 8.43 5.46 -1.91
CA ALA A 268 9.63 5.65 -1.11
C ALA A 268 10.81 6.18 -1.94
N TYR A 269 11.04 5.55 -3.10
CA TYR A 269 12.07 5.95 -4.05
C TYR A 269 11.87 7.39 -4.51
N TYR A 270 10.65 7.76 -4.91
CA TYR A 270 10.29 9.12 -5.34
C TYR A 270 10.47 10.20 -4.26
N LEU A 271 10.19 9.89 -2.99
CA LEU A 271 10.48 10.80 -1.88
C LEU A 271 12.00 11.07 -1.77
N ALA A 272 12.83 10.04 -1.86
CA ALA A 272 14.28 10.21 -1.80
C ALA A 272 14.87 10.84 -3.08
N SER A 273 14.33 10.53 -4.25
CA SER A 273 14.76 11.13 -5.52
C SER A 273 14.57 12.65 -5.52
N ARG A 274 13.44 13.16 -5.01
CA ARG A 274 13.19 14.61 -4.89
C ARG A 274 14.13 15.31 -3.90
N GLN A 275 14.47 14.64 -2.78
CA GLN A 275 15.47 15.14 -1.85
C GLN A 275 16.84 15.28 -2.54
N LEU A 276 17.28 14.23 -3.24
CA LEU A 276 18.55 14.21 -3.98
C LEU A 276 18.57 15.22 -5.13
N GLU A 277 17.45 15.38 -5.84
CA GLU A 277 17.25 16.41 -6.86
C GLU A 277 17.44 17.82 -6.26
N PHE A 278 16.78 18.15 -5.14
CA PHE A 278 16.95 19.43 -4.44
C PHE A 278 18.39 19.69 -3.93
N PHE A 279 19.14 18.65 -3.55
CA PHE A 279 20.55 18.81 -3.14
C PHE A 279 21.48 19.03 -4.33
N LYS A 280 21.22 18.38 -5.46
CA LYS A 280 21.96 18.53 -6.71
C LYS A 280 21.59 19.84 -7.46
N GLY A 281 20.35 20.28 -7.30
CA GLY A 281 19.66 21.25 -8.14
C GLY A 281 18.90 20.56 -9.27
N ARG A 282 17.62 20.91 -9.44
CA ARG A 282 16.75 20.45 -10.53
C ARG A 282 17.37 20.73 -11.91
N SER A 283 17.17 19.81 -12.84
CA SER A 283 17.78 19.85 -14.18
C SER A 283 16.97 20.72 -15.14
N GLU A 284 17.63 21.65 -15.85
CA GLU A 284 16.97 22.48 -16.89
C GLU A 284 16.73 21.75 -18.22
N LYS A 285 17.48 20.65 -18.49
CA LYS A 285 17.51 19.98 -19.80
C LYS A 285 17.60 18.45 -19.74
N GLY A 286 17.68 17.88 -18.55
CA GLY A 286 17.76 16.43 -18.33
C GLY A 286 16.53 15.91 -17.61
N PRO A 287 16.45 14.59 -17.35
CA PRO A 287 15.32 14.01 -16.63
C PRO A 287 15.19 14.61 -15.23
N THR A 288 13.95 14.89 -14.86
CA THR A 288 13.50 15.34 -13.54
C THR A 288 12.77 14.20 -12.83
N THR A 289 12.29 14.44 -11.61
CA THR A 289 11.45 13.47 -10.89
C THR A 289 9.98 13.42 -11.36
N ASP A 290 9.58 14.25 -12.33
CA ASP A 290 8.16 14.45 -12.70
C ASP A 290 7.50 13.24 -13.36
N SER A 291 8.21 12.50 -14.22
CA SER A 291 7.63 11.32 -14.89
C SER A 291 7.25 10.21 -13.89
N LEU A 292 7.99 10.09 -12.79
CA LEU A 292 7.65 9.20 -11.69
C LEU A 292 6.53 9.79 -10.81
N ALA A 293 6.40 11.11 -10.74
CA ALA A 293 5.27 11.78 -10.10
C ALA A 293 3.96 11.46 -10.82
N ASP A 294 3.92 11.58 -12.15
CA ASP A 294 2.77 11.26 -12.98
C ASP A 294 2.39 9.78 -12.87
N ALA A 295 3.35 8.86 -13.02
CA ALA A 295 3.11 7.43 -12.87
C ALA A 295 2.58 7.07 -11.47
N LEU A 296 3.14 7.64 -10.40
CA LEU A 296 2.65 7.43 -9.04
C LEU A 296 1.27 8.06 -8.79
N ALA A 297 0.94 9.17 -9.45
CA ALA A 297 -0.39 9.78 -9.38
C ALA A 297 -1.44 8.91 -10.10
N ILE A 298 -1.12 8.41 -11.30
CA ILE A 298 -1.98 7.47 -12.06
C ILE A 298 -2.25 6.21 -11.24
N VAL A 299 -1.23 5.62 -10.61
CA VAL A 299 -1.42 4.39 -9.81
C VAL A 299 -2.12 4.61 -8.45
N GLN A 300 -2.45 5.85 -8.07
CA GLN A 300 -3.41 6.12 -6.99
C GLN A 300 -4.87 6.07 -7.47
N HIS A 301 -5.13 5.87 -8.77
CA HIS A 301 -6.48 5.63 -9.29
C HIS A 301 -7.14 4.44 -8.55
N HIS A 302 -8.44 4.54 -8.28
CA HIS A 302 -9.14 3.55 -7.45
C HIS A 302 -9.21 2.15 -8.11
N ASP A 303 -9.12 2.09 -9.45
CA ASP A 303 -8.98 0.85 -10.23
C ASP A 303 -7.58 0.67 -10.84
N ALA A 304 -6.54 1.30 -10.29
CA ALA A 304 -5.18 1.19 -10.83
C ALA A 304 -4.73 -0.28 -10.97
N ALA A 305 -4.60 -0.74 -12.22
CA ALA A 305 -4.16 -2.08 -12.59
C ALA A 305 -2.84 -2.08 -13.38
N GLU A 306 -2.26 -0.90 -13.63
CA GLU A 306 -1.08 -0.73 -14.47
C GLU A 306 0.22 -1.13 -13.75
N GLU A 307 1.09 -1.83 -14.49
CA GLU A 307 2.43 -2.17 -14.06
C GLU A 307 3.38 -1.02 -14.41
N ILE A 308 3.81 -0.24 -13.40
CA ILE A 308 4.87 0.75 -13.58
C ILE A 308 6.20 -0.01 -13.77
N VAL A 309 6.85 0.19 -14.92
CA VAL A 309 8.19 -0.34 -15.17
C VAL A 309 9.22 0.78 -15.00
N ALA A 310 9.91 0.80 -13.87
CA ALA A 310 11.06 1.68 -13.66
C ALA A 310 12.30 1.11 -14.36
N ASP A 311 12.88 1.88 -15.28
CA ASP A 311 14.12 1.51 -15.99
C ASP A 311 15.28 1.28 -15.01
N SER A 312 15.93 0.12 -15.11
CA SER A 312 16.98 -0.26 -14.17
C SER A 312 18.29 0.48 -14.45
N LEU A 313 18.57 1.54 -13.70
CA LEU A 313 19.91 2.12 -13.61
C LEU A 313 20.92 1.02 -13.22
N ALA A 314 21.91 0.76 -14.07
CA ALA A 314 22.87 -0.35 -13.92
C ALA A 314 23.67 -0.36 -12.60
N CYS A 315 23.65 0.74 -11.86
CA CYS A 315 24.37 0.95 -10.60
C CYS A 315 23.43 0.94 -9.36
N MET A 316 22.14 0.61 -9.53
CA MET A 316 21.16 0.37 -8.47
C MET A 316 20.48 -0.99 -8.69
N CYS A 317 19.88 -1.56 -7.64
CA CYS A 317 19.32 -2.92 -7.69
C CYS A 317 17.87 -2.98 -7.17
N PRO A 318 16.86 -2.68 -8.01
CA PRO A 318 15.45 -2.75 -7.61
C PRO A 318 14.97 -4.19 -7.33
N LEU A 319 15.63 -5.20 -7.88
CA LEU A 319 15.26 -6.63 -7.77
C LEU A 319 15.99 -7.38 -6.65
N LEU A 320 16.43 -6.68 -5.60
CA LEU A 320 17.07 -7.28 -4.42
C LEU A 320 16.16 -8.29 -3.69
N ASN A 321 14.83 -8.14 -3.74
CA ASN A 321 13.89 -9.12 -3.16
C ASN A 321 14.08 -10.55 -3.72
N ILE A 322 14.29 -10.68 -5.03
CA ILE A 322 14.59 -11.95 -5.71
C ILE A 322 16.10 -12.23 -5.79
N SER A 323 16.92 -11.60 -4.96
CA SER A 323 18.39 -11.71 -4.95
C SER A 323 19.10 -11.31 -6.25
N TYR A 324 18.49 -10.49 -7.11
CA TYR A 324 19.07 -10.07 -8.40
C TYR A 324 19.68 -8.67 -8.30
N CYS A 325 21.01 -8.59 -8.42
CA CYS A 325 21.75 -7.33 -8.36
C CYS A 325 23.10 -7.45 -9.09
N PRO A 326 23.12 -7.29 -10.43
CA PRO A 326 24.32 -7.44 -11.27
C PRO A 326 25.53 -6.62 -10.77
N ALA A 327 25.30 -5.41 -10.25
CA ALA A 327 26.36 -4.55 -9.72
C ALA A 327 27.11 -5.11 -8.49
N THR A 328 26.49 -6.04 -7.75
CA THR A 328 27.11 -6.72 -6.59
C THR A 328 27.64 -8.12 -6.92
N GLU A 329 27.26 -8.65 -8.10
CA GLU A 329 27.61 -9.97 -8.61
C GLU A 329 28.89 -9.92 -9.45
N ILE A 330 29.93 -9.28 -8.90
CA ILE A 330 31.27 -9.22 -9.48
C ILE A 330 32.24 -10.16 -8.74
N ASP A 331 33.24 -10.69 -9.45
CA ASP A 331 34.30 -11.46 -8.81
C ASP A 331 35.35 -10.53 -8.19
N LEU A 332 35.34 -10.45 -6.86
CA LEU A 332 36.29 -9.66 -6.07
C LEU A 332 37.67 -10.31 -5.96
N SER A 333 37.86 -11.55 -6.45
CA SER A 333 39.13 -12.28 -6.34
C SER A 333 40.29 -11.62 -7.10
N ALA A 334 39.99 -10.88 -8.17
CA ALA A 334 40.96 -10.17 -9.02
C ALA A 334 41.53 -8.87 -8.40
N GLY A 335 41.29 -8.61 -7.11
CA GLY A 335 41.71 -7.37 -6.43
C GLY A 335 40.76 -6.18 -6.68
N LYS A 336 39.64 -6.41 -7.35
CA LYS A 336 38.52 -5.48 -7.51
C LYS A 336 37.90 -5.15 -6.15
N LYS A 337 37.36 -3.94 -6.00
CA LYS A 337 36.60 -3.52 -4.83
C LYS A 337 35.23 -3.01 -5.27
N LEU A 338 34.21 -3.32 -4.48
CA LEU A 338 32.85 -2.82 -4.67
C LEU A 338 32.58 -1.75 -3.63
N ALA A 339 32.25 -0.54 -4.05
CA ALA A 339 31.73 0.48 -3.15
C ALA A 339 30.21 0.44 -3.10
N VAL A 340 29.69 0.63 -1.89
CA VAL A 340 28.26 0.72 -1.59
C VAL A 340 28.01 2.06 -0.92
N VAL A 341 27.29 2.96 -1.60
CA VAL A 341 26.78 4.20 -1.02
C VAL A 341 25.39 3.92 -0.48
N VAL A 342 25.20 4.15 0.82
CA VAL A 342 23.94 3.91 1.54
C VAL A 342 23.33 5.26 1.89
N TYR A 343 22.24 5.63 1.22
CA TYR A 343 21.51 6.89 1.46
C TYR A 343 20.31 6.68 2.40
N ASN A 344 20.12 7.63 3.30
CA ASN A 344 19.06 7.71 4.29
C ASN A 344 18.21 8.96 4.04
N SER A 345 16.97 8.76 3.61
CA SER A 345 16.01 9.84 3.34
C SER A 345 15.27 10.36 4.59
N LEU A 346 15.46 9.72 5.74
CA LEU A 346 14.88 10.15 7.01
C LEU A 346 15.69 11.27 7.64
N GLY A 347 15.02 12.21 8.31
CA GLY A 347 15.65 13.28 9.09
C GLY A 347 16.25 12.82 10.44
N TRP A 348 16.40 11.50 10.64
CA TRP A 348 17.00 10.89 11.83
C TRP A 348 18.26 10.12 11.45
N LYS A 349 19.27 10.06 12.33
CA LYS A 349 20.38 9.10 12.17
C LYS A 349 19.80 7.68 12.24
N ARG A 350 20.15 6.82 11.27
CA ARG A 350 19.65 5.45 11.20
C ARG A 350 20.79 4.44 11.26
N GLU A 351 20.58 3.37 12.00
CA GLU A 351 21.42 2.18 12.00
C GLU A 351 20.57 0.98 11.59
N ASP A 352 20.96 0.32 10.50
CA ASP A 352 20.20 -0.78 9.92
C ASP A 352 21.07 -1.76 9.13
N VAL A 353 20.56 -2.95 8.88
CA VAL A 353 21.30 -4.01 8.19
C VAL A 353 21.13 -3.92 6.68
N VAL A 354 22.22 -3.64 5.99
CA VAL A 354 22.31 -3.78 4.53
C VAL A 354 22.56 -5.25 4.19
N ARG A 355 21.84 -5.78 3.20
CA ARG A 355 21.95 -7.18 2.74
C ARG A 355 21.98 -7.21 1.21
N ILE A 356 23.05 -7.75 0.63
CA ILE A 356 23.29 -7.80 -0.83
C ILE A 356 23.81 -9.19 -1.27
N PRO A 357 23.51 -9.65 -2.51
CA PRO A 357 24.00 -10.93 -3.00
C PRO A 357 25.47 -10.81 -3.44
N VAL A 358 26.29 -11.82 -3.13
CA VAL A 358 27.71 -11.88 -3.51
C VAL A 358 28.12 -13.29 -3.96
N ILE A 359 29.16 -13.36 -4.79
CA ILE A 359 29.69 -14.62 -5.32
C ILE A 359 30.77 -15.21 -4.39
N ASN A 360 31.68 -14.36 -3.91
CA ASN A 360 32.85 -14.77 -3.14
C ASN A 360 32.49 -15.08 -1.68
N GLY A 361 32.96 -16.22 -1.16
CA GLY A 361 32.78 -16.62 0.24
C GLY A 361 33.83 -16.08 1.22
N ASN A 362 34.77 -15.25 0.77
CA ASN A 362 35.84 -14.65 1.59
C ASN A 362 35.96 -13.15 1.31
N VAL A 363 34.98 -12.39 1.80
CA VAL A 363 34.88 -10.94 1.64
C VAL A 363 35.03 -10.23 2.98
N THR A 364 35.49 -8.98 2.98
CA THR A 364 35.48 -8.07 4.13
C THR A 364 34.72 -6.81 3.76
N VAL A 365 34.07 -6.20 4.75
CA VAL A 365 33.36 -4.92 4.62
C VAL A 365 34.12 -3.90 5.46
N GLN A 366 34.52 -2.79 4.84
CA GLN A 366 35.16 -1.67 5.50
C GLN A 366 34.27 -0.43 5.40
N ASP A 367 34.28 0.41 6.44
CA ASP A 367 33.76 1.76 6.32
C ASP A 367 34.73 2.67 5.54
N SER A 368 34.33 3.92 5.35
CA SER A 368 35.17 4.94 4.71
C SER A 368 36.47 5.31 5.43
N ASN A 369 36.62 4.96 6.72
CA ASN A 369 37.86 5.13 7.48
C ASN A 369 38.80 3.91 7.35
N GLY A 370 38.37 2.85 6.64
CA GLY A 370 39.08 1.58 6.55
C GLY A 370 38.87 0.65 7.75
N GLN A 371 37.95 0.99 8.68
CA GLN A 371 37.58 0.13 9.79
C GLN A 371 36.72 -1.04 9.30
N GLU A 372 37.11 -2.26 9.65
CA GLU A 372 36.36 -3.47 9.32
C GLU A 372 35.06 -3.55 10.13
N ILE A 373 33.95 -3.82 9.44
CA ILE A 373 32.58 -3.89 10.00
C ILE A 373 32.18 -5.35 10.25
N GLU A 374 31.57 -5.61 11.40
CA GLU A 374 30.99 -6.92 11.74
C GLU A 374 29.95 -7.31 10.68
N SER A 375 30.24 -8.41 9.99
CA SER A 375 29.49 -8.84 8.80
C SER A 375 29.34 -10.35 8.76
N GLN A 376 28.25 -10.82 8.16
CA GLN A 376 27.93 -12.24 8.05
C GLN A 376 27.56 -12.66 6.61
N LEU A 377 27.89 -13.90 6.26
CA LEU A 377 27.54 -14.52 4.99
C LEU A 377 26.51 -15.63 5.23
N LEU A 378 25.37 -15.55 4.55
CA LEU A 378 24.32 -16.57 4.58
C LEU A 378 24.20 -17.25 3.22
N PRO A 379 24.09 -18.59 3.12
CA PRO A 379 23.82 -19.25 1.84
C PRO A 379 22.45 -18.83 1.29
N LEU A 380 22.32 -18.72 -0.03
CA LEU A 380 20.99 -18.52 -0.64
C LEU A 380 20.13 -19.79 -0.46
N ALA A 381 18.87 -19.60 -0.05
CA ALA A 381 17.90 -20.69 -0.02
C ALA A 381 17.51 -21.11 -1.44
N ASN A 382 17.29 -22.41 -1.67
CA ASN A 382 16.88 -22.94 -2.98
C ASN A 382 15.60 -22.28 -3.51
N VAL A 383 14.66 -21.88 -2.64
CA VAL A 383 13.45 -21.14 -3.02
C VAL A 383 13.79 -19.76 -3.60
N SER A 384 14.73 -19.04 -2.97
CA SER A 384 15.20 -17.74 -3.48
C SER A 384 15.89 -17.86 -4.84
N LEU A 385 16.66 -18.93 -5.07
CA LEU A 385 17.29 -19.20 -6.37
C LEU A 385 16.25 -19.51 -7.46
N LEU A 386 15.27 -20.36 -7.17
CA LEU A 386 14.17 -20.65 -8.11
C LEU A 386 13.33 -19.42 -8.44
N MET A 387 13.07 -18.55 -7.46
CA MET A 387 12.43 -17.26 -7.70
C MET A 387 13.30 -16.34 -8.54
N ARG A 388 14.60 -16.22 -8.23
CA ARG A 388 15.56 -15.42 -9.01
C ARG A 388 15.54 -15.82 -10.48
N ASP A 389 15.75 -17.09 -10.77
CA ASP A 389 15.92 -17.58 -12.14
C ASP A 389 14.64 -17.39 -12.97
N PHE A 390 13.47 -17.61 -12.36
CA PHE A 390 12.18 -17.37 -13.04
C PHE A 390 11.88 -15.87 -13.22
N TYR A 391 11.85 -15.10 -12.13
CA TYR A 391 11.41 -13.71 -12.17
C TYR A 391 12.42 -12.75 -12.79
N ALA A 392 13.73 -12.95 -12.64
CA ALA A 392 14.70 -12.14 -13.37
C ALA A 392 14.60 -12.39 -14.89
N THR A 393 14.30 -13.61 -15.32
CA THR A 393 14.01 -13.89 -16.74
C THR A 393 12.71 -13.21 -17.19
N ALA A 394 11.67 -13.21 -16.35
CA ALA A 394 10.40 -12.52 -16.64
C ALA A 394 10.59 -11.01 -16.84
N TYR A 395 11.30 -10.34 -15.91
CA TYR A 395 11.45 -8.88 -15.91
C TYR A 395 12.53 -8.37 -16.87
N VAL A 396 13.64 -9.10 -17.05
CA VAL A 396 14.81 -8.66 -17.86
C VAL A 396 14.81 -9.33 -19.25
N GLY A 397 13.89 -10.25 -19.52
CA GLY A 397 13.77 -10.99 -20.78
C GLY A 397 14.91 -12.00 -21.06
N LYS A 398 15.88 -12.13 -20.13
CA LYS A 398 17.05 -13.02 -20.26
C LYS A 398 17.36 -13.67 -18.91
N PRO A 399 17.77 -14.96 -18.89
CA PRO A 399 18.18 -15.62 -17.65
C PRO A 399 19.44 -14.97 -17.06
N PRO A 400 19.59 -14.93 -15.71
CA PRO A 400 20.81 -14.44 -15.09
C PRO A 400 22.05 -15.21 -15.53
N SER A 401 23.09 -14.50 -15.96
CA SER A 401 24.37 -15.08 -16.40
C SER A 401 25.26 -15.54 -15.26
N VAL A 402 24.97 -15.10 -14.03
CA VAL A 402 25.73 -15.37 -12.81
C VAL A 402 24.78 -15.83 -11.71
N THR A 403 25.25 -16.69 -10.81
CA THR A 403 24.50 -17.13 -9.63
C THR A 403 25.26 -16.73 -8.36
N PRO A 404 24.75 -15.78 -7.56
CA PRO A 404 25.35 -15.46 -6.27
C PRO A 404 25.25 -16.64 -5.32
N ARG A 405 26.26 -16.80 -4.45
CA ARG A 405 26.34 -17.93 -3.50
C ARG A 405 25.90 -17.55 -2.09
N TYR A 406 26.08 -16.28 -1.74
CA TYR A 406 25.83 -15.79 -0.39
C TYR A 406 25.06 -14.47 -0.42
N TRP A 407 24.25 -14.28 0.62
CA TRP A 407 23.88 -12.97 1.10
C TRP A 407 24.97 -12.47 2.03
N LEU A 408 25.62 -11.36 1.67
CA LEU A 408 26.47 -10.59 2.60
C LEU A 408 25.57 -9.61 3.34
N ALA A 409 25.65 -9.60 4.67
CA ALA A 409 24.94 -8.66 5.51
C ALA A 409 25.86 -7.97 6.53
N PHE A 410 25.65 -6.67 6.73
CA PHE A 410 26.41 -5.82 7.65
C PHE A 410 25.57 -4.64 8.14
N THR A 411 25.87 -4.10 9.31
CA THR A 411 25.18 -2.91 9.83
C THR A 411 25.77 -1.64 9.22
N ALA A 412 24.94 -0.85 8.54
CA ALA A 412 25.27 0.51 8.11
C ALA A 412 24.78 1.53 9.15
N SER A 413 25.58 2.57 9.39
CA SER A 413 25.26 3.71 10.25
C SER A 413 25.32 4.97 9.38
N VAL A 414 24.16 5.60 9.18
CA VAL A 414 23.97 6.64 8.16
C VAL A 414 23.41 7.90 8.84
N PRO A 415 23.98 9.09 8.57
CA PRO A 415 23.49 10.34 9.14
C PRO A 415 22.06 10.65 8.66
N PRO A 416 21.35 11.58 9.32
CA PRO A 416 20.06 12.07 8.82
C PRO A 416 20.25 12.72 7.43
N LEU A 417 19.29 12.50 6.54
CA LEU A 417 19.16 13.16 5.24
C LEU A 417 20.50 13.22 4.47
N GLY A 418 21.09 12.05 4.28
CA GLY A 418 22.53 11.92 3.99
C GLY A 418 22.95 10.50 3.61
N TYR A 419 24.23 10.29 3.36
CA TYR A 419 24.78 8.98 2.99
C TYR A 419 26.08 8.63 3.71
N SER A 420 26.37 7.33 3.77
CA SER A 420 27.66 6.75 4.19
C SER A 420 28.16 5.78 3.11
N THR A 421 29.46 5.79 2.83
CA THR A 421 30.10 4.86 1.88
C THR A 421 30.83 3.72 2.59
N TYR A 422 30.62 2.51 2.08
CA TYR A 422 31.27 1.26 2.50
C TYR A 422 32.03 0.65 1.32
N VAL A 423 33.11 -0.10 1.60
CA VAL A 423 33.93 -0.77 0.60
C VAL A 423 34.00 -2.27 0.92
N ILE A 424 33.67 -3.08 -0.08
CA ILE A 424 33.66 -4.54 -0.02
C ILE A 424 34.78 -5.06 -0.90
N SER A 425 35.60 -5.97 -0.37
CA SER A 425 36.75 -6.52 -1.08
C SER A 425 37.08 -7.95 -0.64
N ALA A 426 37.92 -8.65 -1.40
CA ALA A 426 38.42 -9.96 -0.98
C ALA A 426 39.24 -9.84 0.32
N ALA A 427 38.91 -10.66 1.33
CA ALA A 427 39.53 -10.56 2.64
C ALA A 427 40.97 -11.09 2.62
N LYS A 428 41.93 -10.24 3.04
CA LYS A 428 43.36 -10.58 3.19
C LYS A 428 43.65 -11.50 4.40
N ARG A 429 42.66 -11.71 5.27
CA ARG A 429 42.69 -12.54 6.49
C ARG A 429 41.31 -13.18 6.68
N LYS A 430 40.87 -13.44 7.91
CA LYS A 430 39.50 -13.84 8.24
C LYS A 430 38.56 -12.65 7.99
N GLY A 431 37.68 -12.75 6.99
CA GLY A 431 36.65 -11.74 6.70
C GLY A 431 35.30 -12.03 7.35
N ALA A 432 34.22 -11.72 6.63
CA ALA A 432 32.83 -11.91 7.03
C ALA A 432 32.55 -13.34 7.53
N THR A 433 31.76 -13.44 8.60
CA THR A 433 31.51 -14.72 9.28
C THR A 433 30.44 -15.52 8.54
N LEU A 434 30.80 -16.68 7.98
CA LEU A 434 29.83 -17.65 7.48
C LEU A 434 28.93 -18.12 8.64
N VAL A 435 27.61 -18.01 8.46
CA VAL A 435 26.64 -18.40 9.50
C VAL A 435 26.68 -19.89 9.81
N THR A 436 26.43 -20.24 11.06
CA THR A 436 26.29 -21.64 11.47
C THR A 436 24.90 -22.14 11.09
N GLN A 437 24.83 -23.05 10.13
CA GLN A 437 23.60 -23.70 9.71
C GLN A 437 23.30 -24.94 10.56
N THR A 438 22.08 -25.07 11.07
CA THR A 438 21.61 -26.26 11.78
C THR A 438 20.21 -26.63 11.29
N SER A 439 20.06 -27.81 10.71
CA SER A 439 18.77 -28.33 10.27
C SER A 439 18.17 -29.24 11.34
N TYR A 440 16.99 -28.87 11.84
CA TYR A 440 16.24 -29.63 12.82
C TYR A 440 15.24 -30.55 12.10
N LYS A 441 15.10 -31.76 12.63
CA LYS A 441 14.04 -32.72 12.26
C LYS A 441 13.21 -32.97 13.51
N SER A 442 11.93 -33.32 13.34
CA SER A 442 11.10 -33.80 14.45
C SER A 442 11.81 -34.94 15.20
N THR A 443 12.20 -34.68 16.45
CA THR A 443 12.96 -35.60 17.31
C THR A 443 12.06 -36.55 18.10
N GLY A 444 10.74 -36.35 18.07
CA GLY A 444 9.76 -37.11 18.85
C GLY A 444 9.72 -36.74 20.35
N ASN A 445 10.67 -35.95 20.86
CA ASN A 445 10.63 -35.40 22.21
C ASN A 445 9.84 -34.08 22.22
N PRO A 446 8.67 -33.99 22.88
CA PRO A 446 7.86 -32.76 22.86
C PRO A 446 8.49 -31.59 23.62
N ASN A 447 9.51 -31.85 24.46
CA ASN A 447 10.19 -30.83 25.27
C ASN A 447 11.40 -30.17 24.58
N ASP A 448 11.80 -30.64 23.38
CA ASP A 448 12.93 -30.04 22.66
C ASP A 448 12.54 -28.65 22.12
N ILE A 449 13.33 -27.63 22.44
CA ILE A 449 13.11 -26.24 22.02
C ILE A 449 14.28 -25.69 21.20
N ILE A 450 13.97 -24.72 20.34
CA ILE A 450 14.93 -23.96 19.54
C ILE A 450 14.81 -22.50 19.95
N GLU A 451 15.82 -21.98 20.67
CA GLU A 451 15.97 -20.53 20.88
C GLU A 451 16.67 -19.88 19.67
N VAL A 452 16.13 -18.72 19.25
CA VAL A 452 16.56 -17.96 18.08
C VAL A 452 16.58 -16.47 18.41
N GLY A 453 17.63 -15.79 17.96
CA GLY A 453 17.84 -14.36 18.14
C GLY A 453 19.14 -14.10 18.90
N PRO A 454 20.11 -13.35 18.37
CA PRO A 454 21.34 -13.03 19.09
C PRO A 454 21.12 -11.92 20.15
N GLY A 455 20.13 -11.05 19.94
CA GLY A 455 19.86 -9.85 20.75
C GLY A 455 19.01 -10.03 22.01
N ASN A 456 18.34 -8.94 22.40
CA ASN A 456 17.41 -8.90 23.55
C ASN A 456 16.10 -9.67 23.29
N LEU A 457 15.65 -9.69 22.05
CA LEU A 457 14.52 -10.51 21.60
C LEU A 457 15.01 -11.94 21.34
N LYS A 458 14.33 -12.90 21.97
CA LYS A 458 14.42 -14.33 21.70
C LYS A 458 13.05 -14.83 21.25
N LEU A 459 13.03 -15.62 20.18
CA LEU A 459 11.89 -16.43 19.78
C LEU A 459 12.18 -17.89 20.15
N ILE A 460 11.17 -18.58 20.68
CA ILE A 460 11.26 -20.00 21.02
C ILE A 460 10.33 -20.79 20.11
N TYR A 461 10.89 -21.79 19.43
CA TYR A 461 10.14 -22.73 18.60
C TYR A 461 10.15 -24.12 19.24
N SER A 462 9.07 -24.89 19.06
CA SER A 462 9.09 -26.33 19.31
C SER A 462 9.99 -27.00 18.28
N ALA A 463 10.98 -27.79 18.69
CA ALA A 463 11.82 -28.54 17.75
C ALA A 463 11.06 -29.71 17.10
N ASN A 464 10.01 -30.22 17.77
CA ASN A 464 9.18 -31.30 17.26
C ASN A 464 8.24 -30.83 16.14
N GLU A 465 7.58 -29.69 16.32
CA GLU A 465 6.62 -29.13 15.36
C GLU A 465 7.18 -28.02 14.47
N GLY A 466 8.39 -27.52 14.72
CA GLY A 466 8.97 -26.36 14.02
C GLY A 466 8.16 -25.06 14.14
N LYS A 467 7.16 -25.01 15.04
CA LYS A 467 6.26 -23.86 15.25
C LYS A 467 6.81 -22.91 16.30
N LEU A 468 6.58 -21.62 16.09
CA LEU A 468 6.78 -20.57 17.10
C LEU A 468 5.82 -20.81 18.28
N THR A 469 6.31 -20.72 19.51
CA THR A 469 5.52 -20.94 20.73
C THR A 469 5.66 -19.84 21.78
N GLN A 470 6.80 -19.14 21.86
CA GLN A 470 7.00 -18.04 22.82
C GLN A 470 7.80 -16.87 22.22
N TYR A 471 7.49 -15.67 22.72
CA TYR A 471 8.19 -14.41 22.48
C TYR A 471 8.74 -13.92 23.82
N VAL A 472 10.06 -13.70 23.90
CA VAL A 472 10.73 -13.23 25.11
C VAL A 472 11.62 -12.04 24.75
N ASN A 473 11.29 -10.85 25.25
CA ASN A 473 12.16 -9.68 25.15
C ASN A 473 12.74 -9.35 26.54
N ARG A 474 14.06 -9.53 26.69
CA ARG A 474 14.78 -9.32 27.95
C ARG A 474 14.88 -7.85 28.36
N ARG A 475 14.77 -6.90 27.42
CA ARG A 475 14.87 -5.45 27.67
C ARG A 475 13.56 -4.88 28.20
N SER A 476 12.41 -5.30 27.65
CA SER A 476 11.08 -4.87 28.10
C SER A 476 10.44 -5.79 29.14
N SER A 477 11.16 -6.84 29.58
CA SER A 477 10.65 -7.91 30.46
C SER A 477 9.38 -8.60 29.95
N VAL A 478 9.11 -8.53 28.65
CA VAL A 478 7.96 -9.17 28.02
C VAL A 478 8.26 -10.66 27.82
N ASN A 479 7.42 -11.49 28.41
CA ASN A 479 7.33 -12.93 28.11
C ASN A 479 5.87 -13.25 27.75
N ALA A 480 5.63 -13.82 26.57
CA ALA A 480 4.30 -14.09 26.04
C ALA A 480 4.25 -15.37 25.20
N SER A 481 3.15 -16.12 25.33
CA SER A 481 2.77 -17.16 24.38
C SER A 481 2.35 -16.51 23.06
N ILE A 482 2.91 -17.01 21.96
CA ILE A 482 2.59 -16.60 20.59
C ILE A 482 2.67 -17.82 19.68
N GLY A 483 1.71 -17.96 18.78
CA GLY A 483 1.72 -18.95 17.70
C GLY A 483 1.52 -18.27 16.36
N GLN A 484 2.11 -18.82 15.31
CA GLN A 484 1.89 -18.39 13.93
C GLN A 484 1.48 -19.59 13.09
N SER A 485 0.47 -19.41 12.25
CA SER A 485 -0.05 -20.42 11.33
C SER A 485 -0.52 -19.80 10.02
N TYR A 486 -0.58 -20.62 8.97
CA TYR A 486 -1.19 -20.26 7.70
C TYR A 486 -2.53 -20.96 7.53
N SER A 487 -3.48 -20.28 6.91
CA SER A 487 -4.75 -20.82 6.46
C SER A 487 -5.12 -20.18 5.12
N TYR A 488 -6.15 -20.70 4.47
CA TYR A 488 -6.81 -19.99 3.39
C TYR A 488 -8.32 -19.98 3.59
N TYR A 489 -8.95 -18.92 3.10
CA TYR A 489 -10.37 -18.92 2.83
C TYR A 489 -10.59 -19.48 1.42
N SER A 490 -11.52 -20.43 1.27
CA SER A 490 -11.99 -20.80 -0.07
C SER A 490 -12.95 -19.73 -0.59
N SER A 491 -12.81 -19.35 -1.85
CA SER A 491 -13.70 -18.39 -2.51
C SER A 491 -15.09 -19.00 -2.68
N TYR A 492 -16.14 -18.26 -2.33
CA TYR A 492 -17.50 -18.59 -2.76
C TYR A 492 -17.65 -18.31 -4.26
N ASP A 493 -18.26 -19.23 -5.01
CA ASP A 493 -18.41 -19.19 -6.47
C ASP A 493 -19.68 -18.46 -6.94
N GLY A 494 -20.55 -18.07 -6.01
CA GLY A 494 -21.83 -17.43 -6.29
C GLY A 494 -22.97 -18.41 -6.63
N SER A 495 -22.68 -19.69 -6.84
CA SER A 495 -23.60 -20.64 -7.51
C SER A 495 -24.93 -20.90 -6.80
N GLN A 496 -24.98 -20.78 -5.47
CA GLN A 496 -26.19 -21.00 -4.67
C GLN A 496 -26.85 -19.67 -4.24
N ASP A 497 -26.28 -18.54 -4.63
CA ASP A 497 -26.87 -17.21 -4.43
C ASP A 497 -27.79 -16.91 -5.62
N LEU A 498 -29.01 -17.44 -5.56
CA LEU A 498 -29.98 -17.39 -6.67
C LEU A 498 -30.51 -15.97 -6.97
N GLU A 499 -30.20 -14.99 -6.12
CA GLU A 499 -30.65 -13.60 -6.26
C GLU A 499 -29.57 -12.73 -6.95
N TYR A 500 -28.30 -12.87 -6.54
CA TYR A 500 -27.21 -12.00 -7.02
C TYR A 500 -26.01 -12.75 -7.62
N PHE A 501 -25.95 -14.08 -7.52
CA PHE A 501 -24.82 -14.91 -7.95
C PHE A 501 -23.46 -14.41 -7.44
N GLN A 502 -23.43 -13.80 -6.25
CA GLN A 502 -22.28 -13.03 -5.77
C GLN A 502 -21.08 -13.94 -5.45
N ALA A 503 -20.08 -13.98 -6.34
CA ALA A 503 -18.82 -14.64 -6.08
C ALA A 503 -17.85 -13.77 -5.26
N SER A 504 -16.75 -14.37 -4.78
CA SER A 504 -15.54 -13.63 -4.37
C SER A 504 -14.72 -13.27 -5.62
N GLY A 505 -14.29 -12.02 -5.76
CA GLY A 505 -13.62 -11.51 -6.96
C GLY A 505 -12.60 -10.41 -6.65
N ALA A 506 -12.31 -9.53 -7.61
CA ALA A 506 -11.28 -8.49 -7.46
C ALA A 506 -11.58 -7.52 -6.30
N TYR A 507 -12.85 -7.20 -6.07
CA TYR A 507 -13.33 -6.27 -5.05
C TYR A 507 -13.90 -6.99 -3.83
N VAL A 508 -14.81 -7.93 -4.07
CA VAL A 508 -15.58 -8.62 -3.04
C VAL A 508 -14.77 -9.74 -2.43
N PHE A 509 -14.82 -9.83 -1.10
CA PHE A 509 -14.37 -11.00 -0.35
C PHE A 509 -15.60 -11.73 0.19
N ARG A 510 -15.85 -12.93 -0.34
CA ARG A 510 -16.91 -13.83 0.15
C ARG A 510 -16.33 -15.21 0.44
N PRO A 511 -15.93 -15.50 1.69
CA PRO A 511 -15.38 -16.79 2.07
C PRO A 511 -16.49 -17.86 2.18
N ASN A 512 -16.21 -19.06 1.66
CA ASN A 512 -17.08 -20.25 1.79
C ASN A 512 -16.65 -21.18 2.94
N GLY A 513 -15.44 -20.98 3.49
CA GLY A 513 -14.90 -21.76 4.61
C GLY A 513 -13.46 -21.39 4.91
N THR A 514 -12.96 -21.81 6.08
CA THR A 514 -11.57 -21.58 6.51
C THR A 514 -10.83 -22.91 6.59
N PHE A 515 -9.70 -23.02 5.91
CA PHE A 515 -8.94 -24.25 5.78
C PHE A 515 -7.51 -24.06 6.30
N PRO A 516 -7.06 -24.81 7.32
CA PRO A 516 -5.69 -24.71 7.81
C PRO A 516 -4.70 -25.23 6.76
N ILE A 517 -3.59 -24.51 6.58
CA ILE A 517 -2.48 -24.98 5.73
C ILE A 517 -1.51 -25.74 6.62
N THR A 518 -1.51 -27.05 6.46
CA THR A 518 -0.61 -27.97 7.17
C THR A 518 0.65 -28.26 6.36
N SER A 519 1.66 -28.81 7.04
CA SER A 519 2.94 -29.13 6.42
C SER A 519 2.94 -30.45 5.65
N GLU A 520 3.48 -30.42 4.44
CA GLU A 520 3.73 -31.61 3.63
C GLU A 520 4.88 -32.45 4.22
N GLY A 521 4.54 -33.42 5.08
CA GLY A 521 5.50 -34.37 5.66
C GLY A 521 6.19 -33.88 6.94
N GLN A 522 7.40 -34.39 7.21
CA GLN A 522 8.18 -33.98 8.39
C GLN A 522 8.70 -32.55 8.23
N ILE A 523 8.41 -31.72 9.23
CA ILE A 523 8.82 -30.31 9.23
C ILE A 523 10.35 -30.23 9.36
N HIS A 524 10.98 -29.62 8.36
CA HIS A 524 12.40 -29.31 8.34
C HIS A 524 12.60 -27.81 8.53
N SER A 525 12.82 -27.41 9.79
CA SER A 525 13.25 -26.05 10.11
C SER A 525 14.76 -25.96 10.03
N THR A 526 15.29 -25.07 9.19
CA THR A 526 16.72 -24.77 9.16
C THR A 526 16.95 -23.44 9.88
N VAL A 527 17.83 -23.45 10.87
CA VAL A 527 18.22 -22.25 11.62
C VAL A 527 19.62 -21.84 11.17
N LEU A 528 19.76 -20.58 10.80
CA LEU A 528 21.04 -19.94 10.51
C LEU A 528 21.37 -19.02 11.68
N ARG A 529 22.53 -19.20 12.32
CA ARG A 529 22.97 -18.36 13.45
C ARG A 529 24.18 -17.51 13.08
N GLY A 530 24.12 -16.22 13.39
CA GLY A 530 25.10 -15.24 12.94
C GLY A 530 25.32 -14.08 13.91
N PRO A 531 26.44 -13.33 13.77
CA PRO A 531 26.78 -12.22 14.66
C PRO A 531 25.86 -10.99 14.51
N VAL A 532 25.19 -10.82 13.37
CA VAL A 532 24.29 -9.67 13.08
C VAL A 532 22.82 -10.06 13.30
N PHE A 533 22.42 -11.25 12.86
CA PHE A 533 21.06 -11.80 13.04
C PHE A 533 21.01 -13.32 12.88
N ASP A 534 19.98 -13.92 13.46
CA ASP A 534 19.59 -15.30 13.23
C ASP A 534 18.38 -15.37 12.28
N GLU A 535 18.26 -16.47 11.51
CA GLU A 535 17.10 -16.77 10.66
C GLU A 535 16.52 -18.16 10.96
N VAL A 536 15.20 -18.30 10.88
CA VAL A 536 14.48 -19.59 10.82
C VAL A 536 13.83 -19.73 9.46
N HIS A 537 14.29 -20.72 8.70
CA HIS A 537 13.78 -21.08 7.39
C HIS A 537 12.76 -22.21 7.55
N GLN A 538 11.52 -21.96 7.13
CA GLN A 538 10.40 -22.89 7.24
C GLN A 538 9.76 -23.07 5.86
N ARG A 539 9.84 -24.28 5.32
CA ARG A 539 8.93 -24.68 4.24
C ARG A 539 7.61 -25.08 4.87
N ILE A 540 6.58 -24.28 4.66
CA ILE A 540 5.23 -24.58 5.16
C ILE A 540 4.64 -25.68 4.28
N ASN A 541 4.59 -25.48 2.96
CA ASN A 541 4.19 -26.52 2.00
C ASN A 541 4.94 -26.34 0.67
N SER A 542 4.46 -26.94 -0.42
CA SER A 542 5.06 -26.81 -1.75
C SER A 542 5.10 -25.37 -2.31
N TRP A 543 4.16 -24.49 -1.92
CA TRP A 543 3.95 -23.14 -2.46
C TRP A 543 3.94 -22.00 -1.40
N ILE A 544 4.18 -22.31 -0.12
CA ILE A 544 4.42 -21.33 0.95
C ILE A 544 5.77 -21.61 1.62
N TYR A 545 6.61 -20.57 1.64
CA TYR A 545 7.89 -20.55 2.34
C TYR A 545 7.99 -19.30 3.22
N GLN A 546 8.59 -19.46 4.41
CA GLN A 546 8.73 -18.39 5.40
C GLN A 546 10.16 -18.33 5.92
N ILE A 547 10.68 -17.11 6.07
CA ILE A 547 11.92 -16.82 6.79
C ILE A 547 11.59 -15.84 7.93
N THR A 548 11.74 -16.28 9.17
CA THR A 548 11.68 -15.37 10.34
C THR A 548 13.10 -14.92 10.70
N ARG A 549 13.35 -13.61 10.73
CA ARG A 549 14.64 -13.01 11.11
C ARG A 549 14.54 -12.31 12.45
N VAL A 550 15.56 -12.50 13.28
CA VAL A 550 15.71 -11.81 14.56
C VAL A 550 17.08 -11.15 14.62
N TYR A 551 17.10 -9.83 14.51
CA TYR A 551 18.33 -9.03 14.51
C TYR A 551 18.87 -8.81 15.92
N LYS A 552 20.19 -8.67 16.05
CA LYS A 552 20.89 -8.42 17.32
C LYS A 552 20.44 -7.12 17.99
N GLU A 553 20.33 -6.05 17.21
CA GLU A 553 20.06 -4.69 17.71
C GLU A 553 18.58 -4.28 17.61
N LYS A 554 17.73 -5.02 16.89
CA LYS A 554 16.28 -4.74 16.79
C LYS A 554 15.49 -5.52 17.84
N ASN A 555 14.33 -4.99 18.23
CA ASN A 555 13.46 -5.54 19.29
C ASN A 555 12.14 -6.11 18.75
N HIS A 556 12.08 -6.41 17.45
CA HIS A 556 10.95 -7.00 16.74
C HIS A 556 11.45 -8.18 15.90
N ALA A 557 10.54 -9.05 15.46
CA ALA A 557 10.82 -10.08 14.47
C ALA A 557 10.38 -9.60 13.08
N GLU A 558 11.22 -9.82 12.06
CA GLU A 558 10.83 -9.69 10.65
C GLU A 558 10.38 -11.06 10.15
N VAL A 559 9.25 -11.13 9.45
CA VAL A 559 8.78 -12.35 8.80
C VAL A 559 8.63 -12.10 7.30
N GLU A 560 9.55 -12.66 6.53
CA GLU A 560 9.49 -12.67 5.06
C GLU A 560 8.70 -13.91 4.61
N PHE A 561 7.63 -13.67 3.87
CA PHE A 561 6.79 -14.72 3.27
C PHE A 561 7.02 -14.79 1.76
N THR A 562 6.95 -16.00 1.23
CA THR A 562 6.85 -16.28 -0.20
C THR A 562 5.61 -17.14 -0.41
N VAL A 563 4.64 -16.63 -1.16
CA VAL A 563 3.33 -17.28 -1.37
C VAL A 563 3.05 -17.39 -2.86
N GLY A 564 2.93 -18.62 -3.34
CA GLY A 564 2.52 -18.99 -4.69
C GLY A 564 3.56 -19.83 -5.46
N PRO A 565 3.19 -20.44 -6.61
CA PRO A 565 1.89 -20.30 -7.28
C PRO A 565 0.75 -20.91 -6.46
N ILE A 566 -0.33 -20.16 -6.24
CA ILE A 566 -1.50 -20.69 -5.53
C ILE A 566 -2.16 -21.74 -6.43
N PRO A 567 -2.33 -23.00 -5.97
CA PRO A 567 -2.92 -24.05 -6.79
C PRO A 567 -4.42 -23.83 -6.96
N ILE A 568 -4.92 -24.08 -8.18
CA ILE A 568 -6.34 -23.94 -8.55
C ILE A 568 -6.87 -25.16 -9.33
N ASP A 569 -6.06 -26.21 -9.50
CA ASP A 569 -6.40 -27.40 -10.28
C ASP A 569 -7.52 -28.25 -9.62
N ASP A 570 -7.83 -27.94 -8.36
CA ASP A 570 -8.97 -28.46 -7.60
C ASP A 570 -10.29 -27.69 -7.86
N GLY A 571 -10.26 -26.65 -8.70
CA GLY A 571 -11.42 -25.81 -9.00
C GLY A 571 -11.79 -24.85 -7.86
N ILE A 572 -10.91 -24.63 -6.88
CA ILE A 572 -11.18 -23.78 -5.71
C ILE A 572 -10.25 -22.56 -5.73
N GLY A 573 -10.84 -21.35 -5.81
CA GLY A 573 -10.11 -20.10 -5.54
C GLY A 573 -9.73 -19.99 -4.06
N LYS A 574 -8.57 -19.41 -3.77
CA LYS A 574 -7.97 -19.40 -2.42
C LYS A 574 -7.43 -18.02 -2.05
N GLU A 575 -7.73 -17.62 -0.83
CA GLU A 575 -7.33 -16.34 -0.25
C GLU A 575 -6.48 -16.62 0.99
N ILE A 576 -5.17 -16.41 0.87
CA ILE A 576 -4.15 -16.93 1.77
C ILE A 576 -3.93 -15.95 2.93
N VAL A 577 -4.03 -16.43 4.16
CA VAL A 577 -3.86 -15.62 5.36
C VAL A 577 -2.76 -16.17 6.27
N THR A 578 -2.02 -15.26 6.91
CA THR A 578 -1.20 -15.57 8.08
C THR A 578 -1.96 -15.16 9.33
N GLN A 579 -2.03 -16.05 10.30
CA GLN A 579 -2.71 -15.85 11.59
C GLN A 579 -1.66 -15.87 12.69
N VAL A 580 -1.63 -14.81 13.51
CA VAL A 580 -0.74 -14.72 14.67
C VAL A 580 -1.62 -14.66 15.93
N THR A 581 -1.54 -15.71 16.73
CA THR A 581 -2.39 -15.92 17.91
C THR A 581 -1.59 -15.73 19.19
N THR A 582 -2.16 -15.01 20.15
CA THR A 582 -1.59 -14.76 21.47
C THR A 582 -2.60 -15.14 22.56
N ALA A 583 -2.17 -15.12 23.84
CA ALA A 583 -3.07 -15.30 24.97
C ALA A 583 -3.77 -14.01 25.45
N MET A 584 -3.69 -12.91 24.69
CA MET A 584 -4.26 -11.61 25.08
C MET A 584 -5.79 -11.61 25.02
N LYS A 585 -6.42 -10.94 25.98
CA LYS A 585 -7.89 -10.79 26.03
C LYS A 585 -8.31 -9.47 25.38
N SER A 586 -8.41 -9.48 24.05
CA SER A 586 -8.70 -8.27 23.28
C SER A 586 -10.18 -7.84 23.30
N ASN A 587 -11.09 -8.67 23.82
CA ASN A 587 -12.52 -8.36 24.00
C ASN A 587 -13.19 -7.83 22.73
N LYS A 588 -13.08 -8.58 21.62
CA LYS A 588 -13.49 -8.18 20.25
C LYS A 588 -12.80 -6.95 19.64
N THR A 589 -11.94 -6.24 20.37
CA THR A 589 -11.37 -4.95 19.96
C THR A 589 -9.97 -5.10 19.37
N PHE A 590 -9.71 -4.42 18.25
CA PHE A 590 -8.39 -4.28 17.63
C PHE A 590 -8.28 -2.89 16.99
N TYR A 591 -7.10 -2.52 16.50
CA TYR A 591 -6.82 -1.19 15.97
C TYR A 591 -6.15 -1.31 14.61
N THR A 592 -6.56 -0.51 13.64
CA THR A 592 -5.98 -0.47 12.28
C THR A 592 -5.70 0.96 11.86
N ASP A 593 -4.65 1.18 11.07
CA ASP A 593 -4.35 2.52 10.57
C ASP A 593 -5.38 3.03 9.54
N ALA A 594 -5.56 4.35 9.48
CA ALA A 594 -6.18 5.07 8.38
C ALA A 594 -5.06 5.69 7.52
N SER A 595 -4.93 5.23 6.28
CA SER A 595 -3.91 5.71 5.31
C SER A 595 -2.46 5.78 5.85
N GLY A 596 -2.13 4.97 6.86
CA GLY A 596 -0.83 5.00 7.53
C GLY A 596 -0.61 6.11 8.56
N ARG A 597 -1.68 6.77 9.06
CA ARG A 597 -1.61 7.68 10.22
C ARG A 597 -2.52 7.22 11.37
N ASP A 598 -3.69 7.80 11.58
CA ASP A 598 -4.56 7.60 12.75
C ASP A 598 -4.88 6.10 12.98
N PHE A 599 -4.85 5.62 14.23
CA PHE A 599 -5.21 4.24 14.59
C PHE A 599 -6.66 4.16 15.07
N LEU A 600 -7.54 3.74 14.17
CA LEU A 600 -8.97 3.58 14.46
C LEU A 600 -9.27 2.32 15.25
N GLU A 601 -10.12 2.46 16.28
CA GLU A 601 -10.63 1.35 17.07
C GLU A 601 -11.69 0.58 16.30
N ARG A 602 -11.46 -0.72 16.10
CA ARG A 602 -12.33 -1.66 15.40
C ARG A 602 -12.89 -2.65 16.41
N VAL A 603 -14.21 -2.82 16.41
CA VAL A 603 -14.89 -3.82 17.25
C VAL A 603 -15.57 -4.84 16.33
N ARG A 604 -15.24 -6.12 16.52
CA ARG A 604 -15.79 -7.23 15.73
C ARG A 604 -17.31 -7.28 15.85
N ASP A 605 -17.99 -7.39 14.71
CA ASP A 605 -19.45 -7.46 14.58
C ASP A 605 -20.20 -6.21 15.05
N TYR A 606 -19.57 -5.03 14.96
CA TYR A 606 -20.14 -3.76 15.41
C TYR A 606 -19.97 -2.63 14.40
N ARG A 607 -20.90 -1.67 14.42
CA ARG A 607 -20.86 -0.39 13.70
C ARG A 607 -21.38 0.70 14.65
N ALA A 608 -20.77 1.88 14.59
CA ALA A 608 -21.14 3.00 15.47
C ALA A 608 -22.43 3.69 15.01
N ASP A 609 -22.62 3.82 13.69
CA ASP A 609 -23.66 4.67 13.11
C ASP A 609 -24.98 3.91 12.80
N TRP A 610 -24.97 2.57 12.82
CA TRP A 610 -26.18 1.75 12.62
C TRP A 610 -26.11 0.39 13.34
N ASN A 611 -27.27 -0.23 13.55
CA ASN A 611 -27.37 -1.60 14.07
C ASN A 611 -27.00 -2.61 12.98
N LEU A 612 -25.80 -3.21 13.07
CA LEU A 612 -25.31 -4.19 12.10
C LEU A 612 -26.09 -5.52 12.18
N VAL A 613 -26.56 -6.00 11.03
CA VAL A 613 -26.94 -7.41 10.82
C VAL A 613 -25.70 -8.14 10.27
N VAL A 614 -25.36 -9.29 10.86
CA VAL A 614 -24.09 -9.99 10.60
C VAL A 614 -24.30 -11.14 9.62
N ASP A 615 -24.30 -10.82 8.32
CA ASP A 615 -24.39 -11.84 7.25
C ASP A 615 -23.02 -12.44 6.89
N GLN A 616 -21.94 -11.68 7.09
CA GLN A 616 -20.57 -12.07 6.75
C GLN A 616 -19.61 -11.82 7.93
N PRO A 617 -19.52 -12.75 8.91
CA PRO A 617 -18.75 -12.56 10.14
C PRO A 617 -17.22 -12.49 9.94
N VAL A 618 -16.73 -12.85 8.75
CA VAL A 618 -15.32 -12.69 8.37
C VAL A 618 -15.15 -11.42 7.53
N ALA A 619 -15.71 -11.38 6.32
CA ALA A 619 -15.48 -10.30 5.37
C ALA A 619 -15.94 -8.93 5.88
N GLY A 620 -17.01 -8.87 6.68
CA GLY A 620 -17.50 -7.65 7.33
C GLY A 620 -16.66 -7.15 8.51
N ASN A 621 -15.59 -7.86 8.87
CA ASN A 621 -14.63 -7.49 9.91
C ASN A 621 -13.20 -7.26 9.36
N TYR A 622 -13.00 -7.32 8.04
CA TYR A 622 -11.73 -6.96 7.40
C TYR A 622 -11.61 -5.44 7.20
N TYR A 623 -10.40 -4.92 7.39
CA TYR A 623 -10.07 -3.49 7.24
C TYR A 623 -8.76 -3.33 6.45
N PRO A 624 -8.57 -2.19 5.74
CA PRO A 624 -7.33 -1.90 5.02
C PRO A 624 -6.20 -1.53 6.00
N ILE A 625 -5.02 -2.10 5.81
CA ILE A 625 -3.82 -1.85 6.61
C ILE A 625 -2.74 -1.26 5.69
N ASN A 626 -2.19 -0.09 6.00
CA ASN A 626 -1.15 0.60 5.20
C ASN A 626 0.13 0.93 5.99
N LEU A 627 0.08 0.80 7.31
CA LEU A 627 1.18 0.96 8.27
C LEU A 627 1.23 -0.27 9.17
N GLY A 628 0.10 -0.64 9.77
CA GLY A 628 0.01 -1.76 10.69
C GLY A 628 -1.31 -1.85 11.44
N MET A 629 -1.40 -2.85 12.29
CA MET A 629 -2.54 -3.10 13.16
C MET A 629 -2.06 -3.62 14.51
N TYR A 630 -2.85 -3.44 15.56
CA TYR A 630 -2.50 -3.96 16.89
C TYR A 630 -3.74 -4.36 17.70
N LEU A 631 -3.52 -5.20 18.71
CA LEU A 631 -4.46 -5.44 19.80
C LEU A 631 -3.75 -5.26 21.14
N LYS A 632 -4.51 -5.18 22.22
CA LYS A 632 -3.98 -5.00 23.58
C LYS A 632 -4.83 -5.71 24.62
N ASP A 633 -4.24 -5.95 25.77
CA ASP A 633 -4.91 -6.29 27.02
C ASP A 633 -4.51 -5.28 28.12
N ASP A 634 -4.90 -5.54 29.38
CA ASP A 634 -4.59 -4.68 30.54
C ASP A 634 -3.09 -4.51 30.83
N ARG A 635 -2.19 -5.20 30.12
CA ARG A 635 -0.75 -5.29 30.43
C ARG A 635 0.17 -5.10 29.23
N LYS A 636 -0.27 -5.48 28.02
CA LYS A 636 0.58 -5.55 26.82
C LYS A 636 -0.17 -5.10 25.58
N GLU A 637 0.60 -4.67 24.57
CA GLU A 637 0.13 -4.52 23.20
C GLU A 637 0.88 -5.50 22.29
N PHE A 638 0.18 -6.09 21.32
CA PHE A 638 0.76 -6.89 20.23
C PHE A 638 0.48 -6.18 18.91
N SER A 639 1.54 -5.79 18.21
CA SER A 639 1.49 -5.00 16.98
C SER A 639 2.09 -5.77 15.79
N ILE A 640 1.45 -5.66 14.63
CA ILE A 640 1.92 -6.13 13.33
C ILE A 640 2.07 -4.94 12.38
N MET A 641 3.24 -4.77 11.77
CA MET A 641 3.51 -3.74 10.75
C MET A 641 3.66 -4.40 9.37
N VAL A 642 3.30 -3.69 8.30
CA VAL A 642 3.22 -4.25 6.93
C VAL A 642 4.12 -3.51 5.94
N ASP A 643 4.67 -4.24 4.95
CA ASP A 643 5.50 -3.67 3.88
C ASP A 643 4.70 -3.09 2.70
N ARG A 644 3.38 -3.29 2.68
CA ARG A 644 2.46 -2.87 1.62
C ARG A 644 1.03 -2.78 2.15
N SER A 645 0.14 -2.20 1.35
CA SER A 645 -1.29 -2.22 1.62
C SER A 645 -1.84 -3.66 1.56
N VAL A 646 -2.50 -4.11 2.63
CA VAL A 646 -3.13 -5.46 2.74
C VAL A 646 -4.44 -5.39 3.53
N GLY A 647 -5.31 -6.39 3.39
CA GLY A 647 -6.45 -6.60 4.27
C GLY A 647 -6.06 -7.33 5.56
N GLY A 648 -6.55 -6.86 6.71
CA GLY A 648 -6.30 -7.49 8.02
C GLY A 648 -7.52 -7.46 8.94
N SER A 649 -7.53 -8.36 9.93
CA SER A 649 -8.62 -8.48 10.91
C SER A 649 -8.19 -9.11 12.25
N SER A 650 -9.12 -9.13 13.21
CA SER A 650 -9.08 -9.97 14.41
C SER A 650 -10.38 -10.77 14.46
N ILE A 651 -10.40 -11.98 13.91
CA ILE A 651 -11.61 -12.82 13.81
C ILE A 651 -11.93 -13.53 15.15
N VAL A 652 -10.91 -13.78 15.97
CA VAL A 652 -11.05 -14.28 17.35
C VAL A 652 -10.17 -13.48 18.31
N ASP A 653 -10.52 -13.48 19.59
CA ASP A 653 -9.79 -12.72 20.61
C ASP A 653 -8.36 -13.22 20.77
N GLY A 654 -7.43 -12.28 20.95
CA GLY A 654 -5.99 -12.55 21.04
C GLY A 654 -5.31 -12.88 19.70
N GLN A 655 -6.05 -12.97 18.58
CA GLN A 655 -5.51 -13.19 17.24
C GLN A 655 -5.55 -11.91 16.39
N LEU A 656 -4.50 -11.70 15.61
CA LEU A 656 -4.50 -10.82 14.43
C LEU A 656 -4.18 -11.66 13.19
N GLU A 657 -4.82 -11.36 12.07
CA GLU A 657 -4.54 -12.00 10.78
C GLU A 657 -4.39 -10.99 9.65
N LEU A 658 -3.54 -11.34 8.68
CA LEU A 658 -3.32 -10.59 7.45
C LEU A 658 -3.57 -11.51 6.25
N MET A 659 -4.35 -11.05 5.30
CA MET A 659 -4.48 -11.70 4.00
C MET A 659 -3.35 -11.24 3.09
N LEU A 660 -2.52 -12.20 2.65
CA LEU A 660 -1.26 -11.95 1.96
C LEU A 660 -1.41 -12.02 0.44
N HIS A 661 -2.18 -12.98 -0.07
CA HIS A 661 -2.35 -13.21 -1.50
C HIS A 661 -3.72 -13.84 -1.82
N ARG A 662 -4.25 -13.60 -3.02
CA ARG A 662 -5.56 -14.08 -3.48
C ARG A 662 -5.43 -14.61 -4.91
N ARG A 663 -6.01 -15.76 -5.20
CA ARG A 663 -6.18 -16.27 -6.57
C ARG A 663 -7.55 -16.89 -6.74
N LEU A 664 -8.36 -16.30 -7.61
CA LEU A 664 -9.80 -16.52 -7.73
C LEU A 664 -10.17 -17.01 -9.13
N LEU A 665 -11.34 -17.65 -9.25
CA LEU A 665 -11.79 -18.31 -10.48
C LEU A 665 -13.04 -17.67 -11.11
N HIS A 666 -13.60 -16.65 -10.44
CA HIS A 666 -14.82 -15.97 -10.84
C HIS A 666 -14.62 -14.44 -10.75
N ASP A 667 -15.34 -13.71 -11.60
CA ASP A 667 -15.57 -12.28 -11.46
C ASP A 667 -16.67 -12.05 -10.41
N ASP A 668 -16.62 -10.92 -9.68
CA ASP A 668 -17.61 -10.58 -8.65
C ASP A 668 -18.75 -9.70 -9.16
N SER A 669 -18.88 -9.52 -10.48
CA SER A 669 -19.91 -8.73 -11.15
C SER A 669 -19.91 -7.27 -10.69
N ARG A 670 -18.73 -6.65 -10.66
CA ARG A 670 -18.55 -5.20 -10.39
C ARG A 670 -17.94 -4.41 -11.55
N GLY A 671 -17.85 -5.01 -12.74
CA GLY A 671 -17.56 -4.31 -13.99
C GLY A 671 -16.19 -4.61 -14.62
N VAL A 672 -15.26 -5.19 -13.86
CA VAL A 672 -13.95 -5.63 -14.39
C VAL A 672 -14.08 -6.81 -15.36
N ALA A 673 -15.08 -7.68 -15.16
CA ALA A 673 -15.37 -8.83 -16.01
C ALA A 673 -14.20 -9.83 -16.14
N GLU A 674 -13.30 -9.88 -15.14
CA GLU A 674 -12.15 -10.77 -15.08
C GLU A 674 -11.99 -11.35 -13.66
N ALA A 675 -11.79 -12.67 -13.58
CA ALA A 675 -11.40 -13.30 -12.32
C ALA A 675 -9.98 -12.85 -11.92
N LEU A 676 -9.74 -12.63 -10.62
CA LEU A 676 -8.42 -12.31 -10.07
C LEU A 676 -7.48 -13.53 -10.13
N ASN A 677 -6.98 -13.84 -11.33
CA ASN A 677 -6.18 -15.01 -11.64
C ASN A 677 -4.81 -14.59 -12.21
N GLU A 678 -4.05 -13.82 -11.43
CA GLU A 678 -2.75 -13.29 -11.83
C GLU A 678 -1.77 -14.44 -12.18
N THR A 679 -1.16 -14.35 -13.37
CA THR A 679 -0.17 -15.31 -13.86
C THR A 679 1.05 -14.59 -14.42
N VAL A 680 2.20 -15.28 -14.39
CA VAL A 680 3.46 -14.81 -14.97
C VAL A 680 3.95 -15.86 -15.95
N CYS A 681 4.28 -15.43 -17.17
CA CYS A 681 4.72 -16.29 -18.26
C CYS A 681 6.19 -16.02 -18.58
N VAL A 682 6.99 -17.09 -18.65
CA VAL A 682 8.40 -17.05 -19.04
C VAL A 682 8.61 -18.11 -20.12
N LEU A 683 8.99 -17.67 -21.32
CA LEU A 683 8.94 -18.50 -22.53
C LEU A 683 7.52 -19.11 -22.67
N ASP A 684 7.41 -20.37 -23.04
CA ASP A 684 6.12 -21.07 -23.21
C ASP A 684 5.48 -21.57 -21.89
N LYS A 685 5.92 -21.05 -20.72
CA LYS A 685 5.46 -21.53 -19.40
C LYS A 685 4.85 -20.41 -18.57
N CYS A 686 3.55 -20.50 -18.35
CA CYS A 686 2.81 -19.64 -17.41
C CYS A 686 2.57 -20.35 -16.08
N ALA A 687 2.71 -19.62 -14.98
CA ALA A 687 2.37 -20.07 -13.63
C ALA A 687 1.56 -18.99 -12.89
N GLY A 688 0.78 -19.36 -11.87
CA GLY A 688 0.15 -18.39 -10.99
C GLY A 688 1.19 -17.52 -10.28
N LEU A 689 0.90 -16.22 -10.11
CA LEU A 689 1.82 -15.26 -9.50
C LEU A 689 2.28 -15.72 -8.11
N THR A 690 3.60 -15.72 -7.90
CA THR A 690 4.26 -15.87 -6.59
C THR A 690 4.66 -14.50 -6.10
N ILE A 691 4.21 -14.12 -4.91
CA ILE A 691 4.66 -12.90 -4.26
C ILE A 691 5.69 -13.17 -3.17
N GLN A 692 6.56 -12.21 -2.94
CA GLN A 692 7.38 -12.11 -1.73
C GLN A 692 7.06 -10.79 -1.02
N GLY A 693 6.97 -10.83 0.31
CA GLY A 693 6.75 -9.65 1.13
C GLY A 693 7.12 -9.88 2.59
N LYS A 694 6.93 -8.83 3.40
CA LYS A 694 7.33 -8.81 4.82
C LYS A 694 6.23 -8.24 5.72
N TYR A 695 6.09 -8.85 6.89
CA TYR A 695 5.42 -8.25 8.03
C TYR A 695 6.31 -8.34 9.27
N TYR A 696 6.09 -7.45 10.24
CA TYR A 696 6.96 -7.31 11.40
C TYR A 696 6.16 -7.42 12.69
N LEU A 697 6.64 -8.23 13.63
CA LEU A 697 5.92 -8.59 14.86
C LEU A 697 6.63 -8.01 16.09
N ARG A 698 5.88 -7.36 16.97
CA ARG A 698 6.39 -6.91 18.26
C ARG A 698 5.32 -6.98 19.36
N ILE A 699 5.75 -7.42 20.55
CA ILE A 699 4.96 -7.34 21.78
C ILE A 699 5.69 -6.40 22.75
N ASP A 700 4.96 -5.42 23.27
CA ASP A 700 5.43 -4.39 24.20
C ASP A 700 4.53 -4.33 25.45
N PRO A 701 5.01 -3.74 26.56
CA PRO A 701 4.15 -3.30 27.65
C PRO A 701 3.09 -2.30 27.17
N LEU A 702 1.94 -2.26 27.83
CA LEU A 702 0.86 -1.33 27.54
C LEU A 702 1.36 0.12 27.56
N GLY A 703 1.14 0.87 26.47
CA GLY A 703 1.57 2.26 26.31
C GLY A 703 2.97 2.48 25.72
N GLU A 704 3.79 1.43 25.52
CA GLU A 704 5.14 1.55 24.93
C GLU A 704 5.21 1.14 23.45
N GLY A 705 4.14 0.54 22.89
CA GLY A 705 4.09 0.06 21.51
C GLY A 705 4.03 1.18 20.46
N ALA A 706 3.39 2.30 20.79
CA ALA A 706 3.22 3.46 19.90
C ALA A 706 4.55 3.95 19.33
N ARG A 707 5.57 4.13 20.19
CA ARG A 707 6.90 4.58 19.78
C ARG A 707 7.49 3.75 18.64
N TRP A 708 7.37 2.43 18.74
CA TRP A 708 7.86 1.53 17.71
C TRP A 708 7.01 1.60 16.43
N ARG A 709 5.67 1.57 16.54
CA ARG A 709 4.78 1.63 15.37
C ARG A 709 5.07 2.87 14.52
N ARG A 710 5.25 4.04 15.14
CA ARG A 710 5.54 5.29 14.43
C ARG A 710 6.95 5.35 13.86
N SER A 711 7.99 5.11 14.67
CA SER A 711 9.38 5.24 14.19
C SER A 711 9.73 4.18 13.14
N PHE A 712 9.37 2.91 13.42
CA PHE A 712 9.67 1.81 12.53
C PHE A 712 8.77 1.78 11.28
N GLY A 713 7.56 2.33 11.37
CA GLY A 713 6.71 2.61 10.21
C GLY A 713 7.39 3.50 9.17
N GLN A 714 8.13 4.52 9.62
CA GLN A 714 8.95 5.36 8.74
C GLN A 714 10.21 4.62 8.24
N GLU A 715 10.84 3.77 9.06
CA GLU A 715 11.95 2.90 8.62
C GLU A 715 11.53 1.91 7.50
N ILE A 716 10.29 1.40 7.54
CA ILE A 716 9.68 0.55 6.50
C ILE A 716 9.32 1.39 5.27
N TYR A 717 8.65 2.54 5.46
CA TYR A 717 8.22 3.40 4.35
C TYR A 717 9.39 4.03 3.57
N SER A 718 10.51 4.31 4.24
CA SER A 718 11.69 4.93 3.64
C SER A 718 12.93 4.08 3.97
N PRO A 719 13.14 2.95 3.28
CA PRO A 719 14.31 2.10 3.45
C PRO A 719 15.59 2.82 2.96
N PHE A 720 16.77 2.28 3.32
CA PHE A 720 18.02 2.75 2.72
C PHE A 720 18.03 2.53 1.21
N LEU A 721 18.48 3.55 0.47
CA LEU A 721 18.78 3.40 -0.96
C LEU A 721 20.26 3.05 -1.15
N LEU A 722 20.50 2.08 -2.02
CA LEU A 722 21.83 1.54 -2.29
C LEU A 722 22.26 1.90 -3.71
N ALA A 723 23.41 2.55 -3.83
CA ALA A 723 24.10 2.76 -5.10
C ALA A 723 25.46 2.06 -5.07
N PHE A 724 25.83 1.45 -6.18
CA PHE A 724 26.97 0.55 -6.32
C PHE A 724 27.95 1.08 -7.36
N THR A 725 29.26 0.98 -7.11
CA THR A 725 30.27 1.23 -8.13
C THR A 725 31.51 0.36 -7.95
N GLU A 726 32.10 -0.08 -9.05
CA GLU A 726 33.29 -0.92 -9.07
C GLU A 726 34.56 -0.07 -9.08
N GLN A 727 35.62 -0.55 -8.42
CA GLN A 727 36.92 0.10 -8.35
C GLN A 727 38.06 -0.84 -8.72
N ASP A 728 38.92 -0.36 -9.64
CA ASP A 728 40.16 -1.03 -10.02
C ASP A 728 41.34 -0.65 -9.10
N GLY A 729 41.82 -1.63 -8.33
CA GLY A 729 43.09 -1.59 -7.62
C GLY A 729 43.19 -0.56 -6.49
N ASP A 730 44.39 0.01 -6.30
CA ASP A 730 44.70 0.93 -5.19
C ASP A 730 44.40 2.41 -5.48
N LYS A 731 43.80 2.73 -6.64
CA LYS A 731 43.64 4.13 -7.09
C LYS A 731 42.41 4.87 -6.55
N TRP A 732 41.38 4.17 -6.06
CA TRP A 732 40.05 4.76 -5.78
C TRP A 732 39.63 4.79 -4.30
N THR A 733 40.48 4.41 -3.34
CA THR A 733 40.06 4.41 -1.92
C THR A 733 39.79 5.81 -1.31
N ASN A 734 40.10 6.89 -2.04
CA ASN A 734 39.90 8.27 -1.59
C ASN A 734 38.63 8.89 -2.20
N PHE A 735 37.47 8.50 -1.70
CA PHE A 735 36.25 9.28 -1.92
C PHE A 735 36.44 10.70 -1.38
N LYS A 736 36.16 11.72 -2.19
CA LYS A 736 36.29 13.13 -1.75
C LYS A 736 35.32 13.49 -0.62
N VAL A 737 34.13 12.90 -0.65
CA VAL A 737 33.07 13.05 0.36
C VAL A 737 32.48 11.66 0.64
N PRO A 738 33.09 10.87 1.56
CA PRO A 738 32.65 9.51 1.86
C PRO A 738 31.41 9.42 2.76
N VAL A 739 31.13 10.50 3.50
CA VAL A 739 29.95 10.66 4.36
C VAL A 739 29.43 12.06 4.12
N PHE A 740 28.11 12.19 4.01
CA PHE A 740 27.41 13.45 3.76
C PHE A 740 26.14 13.51 4.58
N SER A 741 25.77 14.70 5.05
CA SER A 741 24.43 15.02 5.55
C SER A 741 24.09 16.42 5.05
N ALA A 742 22.84 16.64 4.66
CA ALA A 742 22.34 17.98 4.32
C ALA A 742 22.02 18.85 5.55
N MET A 743 22.10 18.26 6.76
CA MET A 743 21.76 18.88 8.03
C MET A 743 23.02 19.24 8.82
N ASP A 744 22.89 20.16 9.78
CA ASP A 744 23.94 20.41 10.77
C ASP A 744 24.32 19.09 11.47
N PRO A 745 25.62 18.71 11.57
CA PRO A 745 26.04 17.43 12.14
C PRO A 745 25.61 17.17 13.59
N SER A 746 25.22 18.21 14.34
CA SER A 746 24.68 18.11 15.70
C SER A 746 23.15 17.97 15.76
N TYR A 747 22.48 17.98 14.61
CA TYR A 747 21.03 18.07 14.51
C TYR A 747 20.39 16.86 13.82
N GLY A 748 19.29 16.39 14.40
CA GLY A 748 18.32 15.50 13.78
C GLY A 748 16.92 16.06 14.02
N LEU A 749 15.96 15.65 13.20
CA LEU A 749 14.55 15.93 13.50
C LEU A 749 14.15 15.25 14.82
N PRO A 750 13.20 15.80 15.58
CA PRO A 750 12.61 15.11 16.72
C PRO A 750 12.05 13.73 16.34
N ASP A 751 12.11 12.75 17.25
CA ASP A 751 11.58 11.39 17.08
C ASP A 751 10.08 11.35 16.70
N ASN A 752 9.33 12.42 16.97
CA ASN A 752 7.92 12.58 16.65
C ASN A 752 7.63 13.33 15.34
N ILE A 753 8.66 13.75 14.59
CA ILE A 753 8.52 14.48 13.32
C ILE A 753 9.18 13.72 12.15
N ALA A 754 8.43 13.57 11.06
CA ALA A 754 8.97 13.16 9.76
C ALA A 754 8.90 14.29 8.73
N MET A 755 9.88 14.32 7.81
CA MET A 755 9.86 15.16 6.62
C MET A 755 9.27 14.35 5.45
N ILE A 756 8.02 14.65 5.10
CA ILE A 756 7.25 13.88 4.09
C ILE A 756 7.28 14.51 2.69
N THR A 757 7.85 15.70 2.53
CA THR A 757 8.15 16.30 1.23
C THR A 757 9.33 17.26 1.35
N LEU A 758 10.26 17.16 0.40
CA LEU A 758 11.29 18.15 0.10
C LEU A 758 11.54 18.08 -1.40
N GLU A 759 11.16 19.13 -2.12
CA GLU A 759 11.01 19.11 -3.59
C GLU A 759 11.28 20.50 -4.16
N GLU A 760 12.11 20.59 -5.21
CA GLU A 760 12.39 21.83 -5.93
C GLU A 760 11.41 21.99 -7.09
N LEU A 761 10.66 23.09 -7.10
CA LEU A 761 9.65 23.41 -8.10
C LEU A 761 10.28 24.11 -9.32
N GLU A 762 9.55 24.15 -10.44
CA GLU A 762 10.00 24.78 -11.69
C GLU A 762 10.36 26.27 -11.55
N ASP A 763 9.70 26.99 -10.62
CA ASP A 763 9.96 28.41 -10.35
C ASP A 763 11.14 28.65 -9.36
N GLY A 764 11.85 27.58 -8.99
CA GLY A 764 12.98 27.62 -8.05
C GLY A 764 12.57 27.75 -6.58
N LYS A 765 11.27 27.76 -6.25
CA LYS A 765 10.81 27.59 -4.87
C LYS A 765 10.92 26.13 -4.44
N VAL A 766 10.95 25.90 -3.14
CA VAL A 766 11.04 24.56 -2.55
C VAL A 766 9.79 24.25 -1.77
N LEU A 767 9.09 23.19 -2.17
CA LEU A 767 7.95 22.63 -1.46
C LEU A 767 8.45 21.74 -0.32
N PHE A 768 8.01 22.06 0.90
CA PHE A 768 8.50 21.43 2.12
C PHE A 768 7.33 21.04 3.03
N ARG A 769 7.31 19.80 3.51
CA ARG A 769 6.27 19.30 4.42
C ARG A 769 6.86 18.55 5.61
N LEU A 770 6.40 18.93 6.80
CA LEU A 770 6.66 18.26 8.07
C LEU A 770 5.36 17.65 8.60
N ALA A 771 5.45 16.45 9.15
CA ALA A 771 4.33 15.72 9.76
C ALA A 771 4.67 15.28 11.17
N HIS A 772 3.77 15.55 12.11
CA HIS A 772 3.78 14.91 13.43
C HIS A 772 3.22 13.49 13.32
N LEU A 773 3.96 12.53 13.90
CA LEU A 773 3.70 11.10 13.71
C LEU A 773 2.75 10.48 14.73
N TYR A 774 2.61 11.09 15.90
CA TYR A 774 1.79 10.57 17.01
C TYR A 774 0.45 11.32 17.12
N GLU A 775 -0.59 10.59 17.53
CA GLU A 775 -1.90 11.12 17.94
C GLU A 775 -1.84 11.72 19.36
N VAL A 776 -2.87 12.44 19.79
CA VAL A 776 -2.93 12.98 21.16
C VAL A 776 -2.95 11.81 22.16
N GLY A 777 -2.05 11.83 23.15
CA GLY A 777 -2.00 10.81 24.20
C GLY A 777 -1.63 9.38 23.75
N GLU A 778 -1.12 9.19 22.54
CA GLU A 778 -0.71 7.87 22.03
C GLU A 778 0.55 7.33 22.73
N ASP A 779 1.48 8.25 23.00
CA ASP A 779 2.78 8.04 23.66
C ASP A 779 3.04 9.19 24.66
N LYS A 780 3.45 8.84 25.88
CA LYS A 780 3.61 9.78 27.01
C LYS A 780 4.67 10.87 26.80
N ASP A 781 5.70 10.59 25.99
CA ASP A 781 6.86 11.46 25.79
C ASP A 781 6.84 12.12 24.39
N LEU A 782 6.22 11.46 23.41
CA LEU A 782 6.26 11.85 21.99
C LEU A 782 4.94 12.45 21.47
N SER A 783 3.83 12.33 22.19
CA SER A 783 2.55 12.98 21.85
C SER A 783 2.45 14.41 22.37
N VAL A 784 3.51 15.19 22.17
CA VAL A 784 3.69 16.56 22.69
C VAL A 784 4.11 17.51 21.57
N MET A 785 3.91 18.82 21.76
CA MET A 785 4.33 19.83 20.79
C MET A 785 5.83 19.69 20.47
N ALA A 786 6.16 19.54 19.19
CA ALA A 786 7.53 19.45 18.70
C ALA A 786 7.98 20.75 18.03
N SER A 787 9.29 20.96 17.90
CA SER A 787 9.89 22.13 17.27
C SER A 787 11.01 21.73 16.30
N VAL A 788 11.01 22.29 15.09
CA VAL A 788 12.03 22.06 14.07
C VAL A 788 12.77 23.36 13.76
N GLU A 789 14.11 23.33 13.87
CA GLU A 789 15.00 24.47 13.63
C GLU A 789 15.46 24.48 12.16
N LEU A 790 14.77 25.25 11.30
CA LEU A 790 15.03 25.23 9.85
C LEU A 790 16.45 25.67 9.47
N LYS A 791 17.10 26.50 10.29
CA LYS A 791 18.51 26.91 10.09
C LYS A 791 19.50 25.75 10.26
N LYS A 792 19.18 24.75 11.10
CA LYS A 792 20.00 23.54 11.27
C LYS A 792 19.63 22.47 10.24
N LEU A 793 18.35 22.40 9.86
CA LEU A 793 17.86 21.51 8.80
C LEU A 793 18.46 21.87 7.42
N PHE A 794 18.63 23.16 7.13
CA PHE A 794 19.19 23.67 5.88
C PHE A 794 20.49 24.45 6.12
N ALA A 795 21.45 23.84 6.82
CA ALA A 795 22.69 24.50 7.27
C ALA A 795 23.47 25.21 6.13
N ASP A 796 23.52 24.59 4.94
CA ASP A 796 24.24 25.12 3.77
C ASP A 796 23.43 26.10 2.89
N LYS A 797 22.15 26.37 3.19
CA LYS A 797 21.29 27.25 2.37
C LYS A 797 20.61 28.34 3.20
N LYS A 798 20.82 29.61 2.82
CA LYS A 798 20.17 30.75 3.47
C LYS A 798 18.72 30.91 3.00
N ILE A 799 17.75 30.62 3.86
CA ILE A 799 16.33 30.93 3.65
C ILE A 799 16.16 32.45 3.52
N ASN A 800 15.52 32.89 2.43
CA ASN A 800 15.14 34.28 2.15
C ASN A 800 13.68 34.55 2.56
N LYS A 801 12.77 33.65 2.18
CA LYS A 801 11.33 33.72 2.50
C LYS A 801 10.82 32.31 2.80
N ILE A 802 9.85 32.22 3.72
CA ILE A 802 9.05 31.02 3.96
C ILE A 802 7.58 31.43 4.05
N THR A 803 6.70 30.70 3.37
CA THR A 803 5.25 30.96 3.33
C THR A 803 4.51 29.68 3.71
N GLU A 804 3.61 29.71 4.70
CA GLU A 804 2.79 28.55 5.07
C GLU A 804 1.57 28.43 4.15
N MET A 805 1.34 27.24 3.61
CA MET A 805 0.38 26.96 2.54
C MET A 805 -0.71 25.96 2.99
N SER A 806 -1.72 25.78 2.15
CA SER A 806 -2.60 24.60 2.13
C SER A 806 -1.78 23.31 1.94
N LEU A 807 -2.37 22.14 2.25
CA LEU A 807 -1.69 20.84 2.12
C LEU A 807 -1.22 20.57 0.67
N SER A 808 -2.02 20.95 -0.31
CA SER A 808 -1.71 20.89 -1.76
C SER A 808 -0.85 22.07 -2.27
N ALA A 809 -0.42 22.98 -1.39
CA ALA A 809 0.37 24.17 -1.68
C ALA A 809 -0.25 25.20 -2.66
N ASN A 810 -1.51 25.04 -3.07
CA ASN A 810 -2.19 25.91 -4.03
C ASN A 810 -2.78 27.21 -3.43
N GLN A 811 -2.76 27.38 -2.11
CA GLN A 811 -3.30 28.56 -1.42
C GLN A 811 -2.43 28.92 -0.20
N GLU A 812 -2.25 30.21 0.09
CA GLU A 812 -1.66 30.62 1.36
C GLU A 812 -2.60 30.27 2.51
N ARG A 813 -2.04 29.78 3.61
CA ARG A 813 -2.82 29.27 4.76
C ARG A 813 -3.72 30.35 5.37
N GLU A 814 -3.24 31.59 5.47
CA GLU A 814 -4.03 32.69 6.04
C GLU A 814 -5.30 32.98 5.23
N GLU A 815 -5.23 32.91 3.90
CA GLU A 815 -6.40 33.07 3.04
C GLU A 815 -7.38 31.90 3.19
N MET A 816 -6.86 30.68 3.24
CA MET A 816 -7.65 29.46 3.42
C MET A 816 -8.49 29.52 4.71
N ILE A 817 -7.87 29.96 5.82
CA ILE A 817 -8.59 30.12 7.11
C ILE A 817 -9.65 31.23 7.03
N LYS A 818 -9.37 32.36 6.38
CA LYS A 818 -10.34 33.45 6.18
C LYS A 818 -11.57 33.02 5.35
N LYS A 819 -11.43 31.98 4.52
CA LYS A 819 -12.49 31.45 3.64
C LYS A 819 -13.20 30.19 4.19
N LYS A 820 -12.81 29.67 5.36
CA LYS A 820 -13.40 28.44 5.91
C LYS A 820 -14.86 28.64 6.32
N LEU A 821 -15.76 27.80 5.81
CA LEU A 821 -17.17 27.74 6.25
C LEU A 821 -17.29 27.15 7.66
N VAL A 822 -18.15 27.75 8.50
CA VAL A 822 -18.35 27.36 9.91
C VAL A 822 -19.76 26.81 10.10
N TRP A 823 -19.88 25.49 10.01
CA TRP A 823 -21.16 24.78 10.05
C TRP A 823 -21.72 24.63 11.48
N LYS A 824 -23.04 24.68 11.61
CA LYS A 824 -23.74 24.31 12.86
C LYS A 824 -23.85 22.80 12.94
N VAL A 825 -23.39 22.22 14.04
CA VAL A 825 -23.39 20.77 14.25
C VAL A 825 -24.33 20.43 15.41
N GLU A 826 -25.16 19.41 15.22
CA GLU A 826 -26.05 18.89 16.27
C GLU A 826 -25.26 18.48 17.52
N GLY A 827 -25.82 18.74 18.71
CA GLY A 827 -25.17 18.46 19.99
C GLY A 827 -23.96 19.33 20.35
N SER A 828 -23.47 20.21 19.45
CA SER A 828 -22.37 21.12 19.78
C SER A 828 -22.80 22.18 20.79
N LYS A 829 -22.07 22.27 21.92
CA LYS A 829 -22.21 23.40 22.85
C LYS A 829 -21.40 24.58 22.31
N ASN A 830 -21.97 25.79 22.39
CA ASN A 830 -21.31 27.04 21.97
C ASN A 830 -20.07 27.35 22.84
N GLY A 831 -18.95 26.76 22.48
CA GLY A 831 -17.63 27.05 23.02
C GLY A 831 -16.60 26.93 21.90
N GLU A 832 -15.74 27.93 21.76
CA GLU A 832 -14.60 27.88 20.85
C GLU A 832 -13.60 26.84 21.37
N PHE A 833 -13.71 25.61 20.86
CA PHE A 833 -12.71 24.58 21.11
C PHE A 833 -11.41 25.00 20.42
N LYS A 834 -10.45 25.46 21.23
CA LYS A 834 -9.09 25.78 20.79
C LYS A 834 -8.38 24.49 20.41
N SER A 835 -8.36 24.19 19.12
CA SER A 835 -7.52 23.18 18.49
C SER A 835 -6.05 23.36 18.92
N LEU A 836 -5.41 22.30 19.37
CA LEU A 836 -3.97 22.28 19.59
C LEU A 836 -3.26 22.34 18.23
N ARG A 837 -2.42 23.36 18.02
CA ARG A 837 -1.67 23.58 16.78
C ARG A 837 -0.38 24.34 17.08
N GLY A 838 0.70 24.08 16.35
CA GLY A 838 1.91 24.90 16.40
C GLY A 838 1.69 26.35 16.00
N GLY A 839 2.47 27.26 16.56
CA GLY A 839 2.40 28.70 16.27
C GLY A 839 2.83 29.08 14.84
N PRO A 840 2.58 30.34 14.40
CA PRO A 840 3.17 30.85 13.16
C PRO A 840 4.70 30.77 13.21
N VAL A 841 5.33 30.57 12.04
CA VAL A 841 6.80 30.45 11.96
C VAL A 841 7.47 31.75 12.41
N ASP A 842 8.38 31.67 13.39
CA ASP A 842 9.17 32.82 13.83
C ASP A 842 10.11 33.25 12.68
N PRO A 843 9.96 34.45 12.08
CA PRO A 843 10.71 34.85 10.88
C PRO A 843 12.20 35.11 11.17
N ILE A 844 12.59 35.28 12.43
CA ILE A 844 13.98 35.53 12.83
C ILE A 844 14.65 34.24 13.25
N LYS A 845 13.99 33.39 14.05
CA LYS A 845 14.55 32.11 14.50
C LYS A 845 14.43 31.03 13.43
N LEU A 846 13.41 31.09 12.58
CA LEU A 846 13.01 30.07 11.61
C LEU A 846 12.76 28.72 12.29
N VAL A 847 11.86 28.74 13.28
CA VAL A 847 11.42 27.54 14.01
C VAL A 847 9.97 27.24 13.62
N VAL A 848 9.70 25.96 13.30
CA VAL A 848 8.37 25.45 13.01
C VAL A 848 7.92 24.57 14.17
N GLU A 849 6.81 24.93 14.81
CA GLU A 849 6.14 24.09 15.81
C GLU A 849 5.13 23.17 15.14
N LEU A 850 4.95 21.94 15.64
CA LEU A 850 3.89 21.03 15.20
C LEU A 850 3.23 20.36 16.42
N ALA A 851 1.90 20.38 16.44
CA ALA A 851 1.10 19.62 17.39
C ALA A 851 0.94 18.15 16.94
N PRO A 852 0.50 17.23 17.83
CA PRO A 852 0.05 15.89 17.46
C PRO A 852 -0.84 15.85 16.21
N MET A 853 -0.61 14.84 15.36
CA MET A 853 -1.16 14.67 14.01
C MET A 853 -1.03 15.84 13.01
N GLU A 854 -0.43 16.98 13.35
CA GLU A 854 -0.34 18.12 12.43
C GLU A 854 0.58 17.83 11.22
N ILE A 855 0.12 18.20 10.02
CA ILE A 855 0.99 18.37 8.85
C ILE A 855 1.04 19.86 8.50
N ARG A 856 2.25 20.40 8.37
CA ARG A 856 2.48 21.78 7.91
C ARG A 856 3.20 21.78 6.57
N THR A 857 2.68 22.57 5.64
CA THR A 857 3.20 22.70 4.27
C THR A 857 3.70 24.11 4.04
N PHE A 858 4.88 24.23 3.42
CA PHE A 858 5.54 25.50 3.19
C PHE A 858 6.08 25.58 1.76
N THR A 859 6.11 26.79 1.21
CA THR A 859 7.03 27.16 0.13
C THR A 859 8.20 27.95 0.70
N ILE A 860 9.41 27.58 0.32
CA ILE A 860 10.66 28.20 0.78
C ILE A 860 11.41 28.78 -0.42
N GLU A 861 11.83 30.03 -0.32
CA GLU A 861 12.75 30.67 -1.26
C GLU A 861 14.14 30.73 -0.61
N PHE A 862 15.15 30.15 -1.26
CA PHE A 862 16.54 30.23 -0.82
C PHE A 862 17.28 31.37 -1.53
N THR A 863 18.28 31.94 -0.87
CA THR A 863 19.15 32.95 -1.49
C THR A 863 20.08 32.25 -2.48
N SER A 864 20.19 32.74 -3.72
CA SER A 864 21.13 32.19 -4.70
C SER A 864 22.58 32.39 -4.23
N LEU A 865 23.19 31.35 -3.68
CA LEU A 865 24.62 31.35 -3.39
C LEU A 865 25.39 31.28 -4.72
N SER A 866 26.44 32.10 -4.84
CA SER A 866 27.29 32.12 -6.03
C SER A 866 27.84 30.74 -6.37
N ALA A 867 28.04 30.45 -7.65
CA ALA A 867 28.32 29.11 -8.21
C ALA A 867 29.56 28.35 -7.67
N SER A 868 30.32 28.90 -6.71
CA SER A 868 31.47 28.25 -6.08
C SER A 868 31.13 27.01 -5.23
N VAL A 869 29.89 26.88 -4.75
CA VAL A 869 29.46 25.78 -3.85
C VAL A 869 28.92 24.54 -4.61
N LYS A 870 28.65 24.64 -5.92
CA LYS A 870 28.16 23.51 -6.77
C LYS A 870 29.14 22.33 -6.96
N LYS A 871 30.22 22.23 -6.17
CA LYS A 871 31.27 21.20 -6.28
C LYS A 871 31.21 20.08 -5.23
N GLY A 872 30.19 20.06 -4.36
CA GLY A 872 30.04 19.05 -3.30
C GLY A 872 29.36 17.74 -3.77
N LEU A 873 28.22 17.84 -4.46
CA LEU A 873 27.48 16.67 -4.96
C LEU A 873 27.87 16.32 -6.41
N MET A 874 28.96 15.56 -6.55
CA MET A 874 29.16 14.66 -7.69
C MET A 874 29.36 13.25 -7.13
N LEU A 875 28.24 12.52 -7.04
CA LEU A 875 28.18 11.05 -7.04
C LEU A 875 28.06 10.59 -8.50
#